data_AF-A0A8H5M4L3-F1
#
_entry.id   AF-A0A8H5M4L3-F1
#
_cell.length_a   1.000
_cell.length_b   1.000
_cell.length_c   1.000
_cell.angle_alpha   90.00
_cell.angle_beta   90.00
_cell.angle_gamma   90.00
#
_symmetry.space_group_name_H-M   'P 1'
#
loop_
_entity.id
_entity.type
_entity.pdbx_description
1 polymer ?
#
loop_
_entity_poly.entity_id
_entity_poly.type
_entity_poly.pdbx_seq_one_letter_code
_entity_poly.pdbx_strand_id
1 'polypeptide(L)'
;MSDFDLESLVHLEQSFFDSGYNDGFQHGRIHGLIEGRALGREKGYEMWEELGFYDGFARMWQEVYSTQGEHDDSSRAAHHIQHLLRLISQFPQVNPSSSSSSSQSSQSSDLDIPRLFRQIRSRYKALCSSLGVRPSLRASGSSDDIQEPKSESNSLLLFRFHEARNLFLPGLELGTTLVEAFTRLGPQGANLWKLASTATKLGQLHDPAAQLLFALNNESEFTPQWFQQPLDHFDSSIPDVFYQRYWINSRHYKPGTGAPVIVLDGGETSGEDRLPFLDTGIVEILARATGGLGVVLEHRYYGESIATKNLTTDSLRFLNNGQSAADSANFMSNVKFPGIDEDLTAPSTPWIYYGGSYAGARAAHMRVLYPNLVHGAIASSAVVHASISNWEYMDIIRRYADPKCSDRLQKSIETIDTVLDHRVLAGPLKRLFGIHGLKSDADFVSLLESPLGSWQDKVWDNRSTTFDEFCEALSKPLGLKASFTVDIAELEFGHPERMVSVPGGLTVDLSIVNYGAWIKENVVSKCPEGSTQEECFGTFDDTQYKDTSLSQTWRLWQFQVCTEWGYYNTAPPHHDHPRIISKRLDLGYESKICQQAYDPGDHFTVPSLPNVTVVNELGDFDLAMDRLAFIDGEVDPWRPDTPHSDYANDREDTVLRPFKVIPNGVHHYDEYGLKNIEDEPPEIQQIHKEMIFFVKEWLKQWKSKQGE
;
A
#
# COMPACT_ATOMS: atom_id res chain seq x y z
N MET A 1 34.66 40.51 -30.06
CA MET A 1 34.01 41.17 -28.90
C MET A 1 32.54 41.14 -29.23
N SER A 2 31.81 40.20 -28.65
CA SER A 2 30.35 40.07 -28.82
C SER A 2 29.67 41.28 -28.20
N ASP A 3 28.67 41.82 -28.89
CA ASP A 3 27.82 42.91 -28.39
C ASP A 3 27.23 42.51 -27.03
N PHE A 4 27.56 43.29 -26.01
CA PHE A 4 27.01 43.13 -24.67
C PHE A 4 25.64 43.82 -24.65
N ASP A 5 24.58 43.01 -24.61
CA ASP A 5 23.20 43.50 -24.63
C ASP A 5 22.82 44.15 -23.29
N LEU A 6 22.99 45.47 -23.23
CA LEU A 6 22.63 46.31 -22.08
C LEU A 6 21.12 46.38 -21.84
N GLU A 7 20.26 46.06 -22.81
CA GLU A 7 18.80 46.07 -22.62
C GLU A 7 18.37 44.92 -21.71
N SER A 8 19.01 43.75 -21.81
CA SER A 8 18.73 42.60 -20.92
C SER A 8 18.99 42.90 -19.44
N LEU A 9 19.96 43.75 -19.13
CA LEU A 9 20.26 44.22 -17.75
C LEU A 9 19.27 45.25 -17.24
N VAL A 10 18.73 46.10 -18.13
CA VAL A 10 17.73 47.11 -17.77
C VAL A 10 16.37 46.47 -17.49
N HIS A 11 16.07 45.33 -18.13
CA HIS A 11 14.82 44.59 -17.94
C HIS A 11 14.91 43.43 -16.96
N LEU A 12 16.05 43.25 -16.29
CA LEU A 12 16.30 42.12 -15.40
C LEU A 12 15.26 42.03 -14.26
N GLU A 13 14.95 43.16 -13.63
CA GLU A 13 13.94 43.23 -12.55
C GLU A 13 12.54 42.87 -13.06
N GLN A 14 12.17 43.37 -14.24
CA GLN A 14 10.89 43.05 -14.88
C GLN A 14 10.83 41.57 -15.28
N SER A 15 11.93 40.99 -15.75
CA SER A 15 11.99 39.58 -16.13
C SER A 15 11.86 38.64 -14.93
N PHE A 16 12.47 38.98 -13.79
CA PHE A 16 12.27 38.24 -12.53
C PHE A 16 10.86 38.40 -11.99
N PHE A 17 10.28 39.60 -12.10
CA PHE A 17 8.89 39.84 -11.72
C PHE A 17 7.93 39.03 -12.60
N ASP A 18 8.11 39.04 -13.92
CA ASP A 18 7.24 38.34 -14.87
C ASP A 18 7.40 36.81 -14.72
N SER A 19 8.62 36.31 -14.50
CA SER A 19 8.88 34.90 -14.19
C SER A 19 8.21 34.49 -12.88
N GLY A 20 8.43 35.26 -11.80
CA GLY A 20 7.84 34.98 -10.50
C GLY A 20 6.31 35.08 -10.51
N TYR A 21 5.75 36.03 -11.26
CA TYR A 21 4.30 36.16 -11.46
C TYR A 21 3.75 34.97 -12.25
N ASN A 22 4.40 34.57 -13.34
CA ASN A 22 3.92 33.46 -14.15
C ASN A 22 4.02 32.13 -13.39
N ASP A 23 5.11 31.89 -12.67
CA ASP A 23 5.27 30.72 -11.81
C ASP A 23 4.24 30.72 -10.67
N GLY A 24 4.11 31.84 -9.95
CA GLY A 24 3.13 32.00 -8.87
C GLY A 24 1.68 31.89 -9.36
N PHE A 25 1.38 32.36 -10.57
CA PHE A 25 0.06 32.24 -11.20
C PHE A 25 -0.23 30.80 -11.63
N GLN A 26 0.73 30.09 -12.23
CA GLN A 26 0.54 28.67 -12.57
C GLN A 26 0.36 27.81 -11.30
N HIS A 27 1.20 28.03 -10.29
CA HIS A 27 1.11 27.37 -8.99
C HIS A 27 -0.22 27.66 -8.30
N GLY A 28 -0.60 28.94 -8.19
CA GLY A 28 -1.84 29.37 -7.57
C GLY A 28 -3.09 28.88 -8.32
N ARG A 29 -3.02 28.77 -9.66
CA ARG A 29 -4.10 28.21 -10.47
C ARG A 29 -4.30 26.72 -10.21
N ILE A 30 -3.21 25.96 -10.10
CA ILE A 30 -3.26 24.52 -9.78
C ILE A 30 -3.81 24.34 -8.35
N HIS A 31 -3.27 25.05 -7.36
CA HIS A 31 -3.76 24.98 -5.98
C HIS A 31 -5.23 25.39 -5.84
N GLY A 32 -5.67 26.46 -6.51
CA GLY A 32 -7.07 26.88 -6.48
C GLY A 32 -8.01 25.86 -7.15
N LEU A 33 -7.55 25.15 -8.17
CA LEU A 33 -8.27 24.04 -8.79
C LEU A 33 -8.38 22.83 -7.84
N ILE A 34 -7.30 22.51 -7.13
CA ILE A 34 -7.25 21.43 -6.13
C ILE A 34 -8.20 21.76 -4.97
N GLU A 35 -8.06 22.94 -4.36
CA GLU A 35 -8.90 23.40 -3.25
C GLU A 35 -10.39 23.44 -3.65
N GLY A 36 -10.69 23.97 -4.84
CA GLY A 36 -12.05 24.01 -5.37
C GLY A 36 -12.66 22.62 -5.60
N ARG A 37 -11.86 21.65 -6.08
CA ARG A 37 -12.29 20.25 -6.24
C ARG A 37 -12.50 19.56 -4.90
N ALA A 38 -11.59 19.75 -3.94
CA ALA A 38 -11.68 19.20 -2.60
C ALA A 38 -12.95 19.69 -1.89
N LEU A 39 -13.19 21.01 -1.90
CA LEU A 39 -14.40 21.61 -1.32
C LEU A 39 -15.68 21.12 -2.03
N GLY A 40 -15.64 21.02 -3.37
CA GLY A 40 -16.75 20.49 -4.16
C GLY A 40 -17.11 19.05 -3.80
N ARG A 41 -16.10 18.20 -3.57
CA ARG A 41 -16.31 16.81 -3.16
C ARG A 41 -16.82 16.70 -1.72
N GLU A 42 -16.25 17.46 -0.78
CA GLU A 42 -16.71 17.50 0.62
C GLU A 42 -18.19 17.91 0.70
N LYS A 43 -18.56 19.02 0.04
CA LYS A 43 -19.95 19.49 0.02
C LYS A 43 -20.87 18.58 -0.77
N GLY A 44 -20.37 17.94 -1.83
CA GLY A 44 -21.10 16.90 -2.55
C GLY A 44 -21.43 15.70 -1.65
N TYR A 45 -20.45 15.23 -0.88
CA TYR A 45 -20.62 14.11 0.05
C TYR A 45 -21.62 14.44 1.18
N GLU A 46 -21.47 15.58 1.86
CA GLU A 46 -22.41 16.03 2.90
C GLU A 46 -23.87 16.07 2.39
N MET A 47 -24.05 16.53 1.15
CA MET A 47 -25.37 16.60 0.52
C MET A 47 -25.92 15.21 0.19
N TRP A 48 -25.09 14.31 -0.35
CA TRP A 48 -25.50 12.96 -0.72
C TRP A 48 -25.74 12.04 0.49
N GLU A 49 -25.02 12.22 1.60
CA GLU A 49 -25.29 11.54 2.86
C GLU A 49 -26.72 11.80 3.34
N GLU A 50 -27.13 13.07 3.35
CA GLU A 50 -28.49 13.46 3.72
C GLU A 50 -29.55 12.94 2.73
N LEU A 51 -29.27 13.00 1.42
CA LEU A 51 -30.19 12.47 0.40
C LEU A 51 -30.35 10.95 0.49
N GLY A 52 -29.25 10.23 0.72
CA GLY A 52 -29.23 8.78 0.89
C GLY A 52 -30.06 8.35 2.09
N PHE A 53 -29.98 9.09 3.19
CA PHE A 53 -30.85 8.87 4.35
C PHE A 53 -32.34 9.06 3.99
N TYR A 54 -32.71 10.12 3.27
CA TYR A 54 -34.10 10.34 2.84
C TYR A 54 -34.61 9.28 1.85
N ASP A 55 -33.75 8.84 0.92
CA ASP A 55 -34.06 7.79 -0.06
C ASP A 55 -34.30 6.45 0.65
N GLY A 56 -33.37 6.05 1.53
CA GLY A 56 -33.48 4.83 2.32
C GLY A 56 -34.72 4.83 3.22
N PHE A 57 -35.00 5.95 3.90
CA PHE A 57 -36.21 6.10 4.70
C PHE A 57 -37.49 5.93 3.85
N ALA A 58 -37.55 6.57 2.69
CA ALA A 58 -38.71 6.49 1.80
C ALA A 58 -38.92 5.07 1.24
N ARG A 59 -37.84 4.39 0.81
CA ARG A 59 -37.90 3.01 0.28
C ARG A 59 -38.30 1.99 1.34
N MET A 60 -37.74 2.10 2.55
CA MET A 60 -38.12 1.23 3.67
C MET A 60 -39.62 1.33 3.95
N TRP A 61 -40.16 2.55 4.04
CA TRP A 61 -41.61 2.72 4.24
C TRP A 61 -42.43 2.27 3.04
N GLN A 62 -41.93 2.42 1.80
CA GLN A 62 -42.59 1.87 0.62
C GLN A 62 -42.78 0.34 0.71
N GLU A 63 -41.75 -0.36 1.20
CA GLU A 63 -41.79 -1.82 1.37
C GLU A 63 -42.73 -2.25 2.51
N VAL A 64 -42.73 -1.51 3.62
CA VAL A 64 -43.64 -1.75 4.75
C VAL A 64 -45.11 -1.61 4.32
N TYR A 65 -45.44 -0.59 3.52
CA TYR A 65 -46.80 -0.43 2.98
C TYR A 65 -47.18 -1.56 2.01
N SER A 66 -46.22 -2.02 1.20
CA SER A 66 -46.44 -3.11 0.25
C SER A 66 -46.69 -4.46 0.95
N THR A 67 -46.05 -4.71 2.09
CA THR A 67 -46.18 -5.95 2.87
C THR A 67 -47.39 -5.98 3.81
N GLN A 68 -47.91 -4.83 4.25
CA GLN A 68 -49.09 -4.76 5.13
C GLN A 68 -50.43 -4.96 4.40
N GLY A 69 -50.43 -5.13 3.07
CA GLY A 69 -51.66 -5.38 2.31
C GLY A 69 -52.59 -4.17 2.19
N GLU A 70 -52.18 -2.99 2.65
CA GLU A 70 -52.83 -1.72 2.31
C GLU A 70 -52.45 -1.33 0.88
N HIS A 71 -53.05 -2.00 -0.12
CA HIS A 71 -53.05 -1.56 -1.52
C HIS A 71 -53.91 -0.31 -1.74
N ASP A 72 -53.99 0.59 -0.75
CA ASP A 72 -54.65 1.87 -0.92
C ASP A 72 -53.61 2.87 -1.44
N ASP A 73 -53.38 2.86 -2.76
CA ASP A 73 -52.57 3.85 -3.50
C ASP A 73 -53.05 5.31 -3.24
N SER A 74 -54.18 5.50 -2.55
CA SER A 74 -54.74 6.78 -2.08
C SER A 74 -54.27 7.23 -0.68
N SER A 75 -53.44 6.46 0.03
CA SER A 75 -52.94 6.91 1.33
C SER A 75 -52.05 8.15 1.17
N ARG A 76 -52.26 9.15 2.05
CA ARG A 76 -51.49 10.41 2.02
C ARG A 76 -49.99 10.15 2.16
N ALA A 77 -49.60 9.12 2.90
CA ALA A 77 -48.22 8.69 3.07
C ALA A 77 -47.63 8.12 1.77
N ALA A 78 -48.36 7.25 1.05
CA ALA A 78 -47.91 6.67 -0.21
C ALA A 78 -47.62 7.74 -1.27
N HIS A 79 -48.48 8.76 -1.40
CA HIS A 79 -48.23 9.91 -2.26
C HIS A 79 -46.99 10.72 -1.86
N HIS A 80 -46.73 10.90 -0.56
CA HIS A 80 -45.54 11.58 -0.09
C HIS A 80 -44.25 10.79 -0.35
N ILE A 81 -44.29 9.45 -0.21
CA ILE A 81 -43.17 8.54 -0.53
C ILE A 81 -42.80 8.66 -2.01
N GLN A 82 -43.77 8.47 -2.92
CA GLN A 82 -43.52 8.53 -4.36
C GLN A 82 -43.00 9.90 -4.81
N HIS A 83 -43.50 10.98 -4.22
CA HIS A 83 -43.04 12.34 -4.54
C HIS A 83 -41.61 12.58 -4.02
N LEU A 84 -41.29 12.12 -2.80
CA LEU A 84 -39.95 12.27 -2.24
C LEU A 84 -38.91 11.55 -3.12
N LEU A 85 -39.17 10.30 -3.49
CA LEU A 85 -38.29 9.52 -4.38
C LEU A 85 -38.12 10.19 -5.75
N ARG A 86 -39.18 10.76 -6.33
CA ARG A 86 -39.10 11.49 -7.61
C ARG A 86 -38.28 12.79 -7.53
N LEU A 87 -38.27 13.47 -6.38
CA LEU A 87 -37.43 14.65 -6.20
C LEU A 87 -35.97 14.26 -6.02
N ILE A 88 -35.70 13.17 -5.28
CA ILE A 88 -34.35 12.63 -5.09
C ILE A 88 -33.78 12.15 -6.43
N SER A 89 -34.59 11.51 -7.29
CA SER A 89 -34.13 11.04 -8.61
C SER A 89 -33.76 12.17 -9.59
N GLN A 90 -34.07 13.42 -9.28
CA GLN A 90 -33.67 14.60 -10.08
C GLN A 90 -32.30 15.15 -9.67
N PHE A 91 -31.71 14.66 -8.57
CA PHE A 91 -30.39 15.09 -8.14
C PHE A 91 -29.30 14.51 -9.07
N PRO A 92 -28.34 15.33 -9.54
CA PRO A 92 -27.31 14.88 -10.47
C PRO A 92 -26.36 13.89 -9.79
N GLN A 93 -26.21 12.70 -10.39
CA GLN A 93 -25.30 11.66 -9.92
C GLN A 93 -23.90 11.75 -10.54
N VAL A 94 -23.74 12.60 -11.57
CA VAL A 94 -22.48 12.83 -12.27
C VAL A 94 -22.25 14.33 -12.39
N ASN A 95 -20.99 14.75 -12.23
CA ASN A 95 -20.59 16.13 -12.47
C ASN A 95 -20.29 16.30 -13.97
N PRO A 96 -21.09 17.08 -14.74
CA PRO A 96 -20.91 17.22 -16.18
C PRO A 96 -19.70 18.08 -16.58
N SER A 97 -18.90 18.58 -15.62
CA SER A 97 -17.72 19.37 -15.94
C SER A 97 -16.55 18.50 -16.41
N SER A 98 -16.65 17.96 -17.63
CA SER A 98 -15.49 17.61 -18.44
C SER A 98 -15.68 18.01 -19.91
N SER A 99 -14.72 18.79 -20.40
CA SER A 99 -14.41 19.08 -21.82
C SER A 99 -15.37 19.95 -22.64
N SER A 100 -15.10 21.26 -22.70
CA SER A 100 -14.62 21.90 -23.94
C SER A 100 -14.61 23.43 -23.80
N SER A 101 -13.44 24.00 -24.05
CA SER A 101 -13.26 25.37 -24.52
C SER A 101 -13.86 25.50 -25.93
N SER A 102 -15.18 25.35 -26.05
CA SER A 102 -15.91 25.65 -27.27
C SER A 102 -17.05 26.62 -26.98
N SER A 103 -16.90 27.79 -27.57
CA SER A 103 -17.88 28.85 -27.68
C SER A 103 -19.14 28.34 -28.36
N GLN A 104 -20.09 27.83 -27.59
CA GLN A 104 -21.50 27.76 -28.00
C GLN A 104 -22.40 27.61 -26.78
N SER A 105 -23.15 28.68 -26.52
CA SER A 105 -24.28 28.73 -25.60
C SER A 105 -25.32 27.67 -25.97
N SER A 106 -25.24 26.51 -25.32
CA SER A 106 -26.37 25.57 -25.25
C SER A 106 -26.92 25.64 -23.83
N GLN A 107 -28.19 26.01 -23.75
CA GLN A 107 -28.95 26.13 -22.51
C GLN A 107 -29.10 24.74 -21.86
N SER A 108 -28.12 24.30 -21.07
CA SER A 108 -28.43 23.40 -19.97
C SER A 108 -29.14 24.27 -18.92
N SER A 109 -30.39 23.95 -18.62
CA SER A 109 -31.09 24.61 -17.52
C SER A 109 -30.30 24.38 -16.25
N ASP A 110 -29.67 25.43 -15.71
CA ASP A 110 -29.01 25.41 -14.40
C ASP A 110 -29.99 24.85 -13.38
N LEU A 111 -29.78 23.60 -13.01
CA LEU A 111 -30.59 22.91 -12.02
C LEU A 111 -30.28 23.56 -10.68
N ASP A 112 -31.24 24.31 -10.11
CA ASP A 112 -31.08 25.00 -8.82
C ASP A 112 -31.06 23.95 -7.69
N ILE A 113 -29.87 23.37 -7.49
CA ILE A 113 -29.57 22.33 -6.50
C ILE A 113 -30.04 22.77 -5.10
N PRO A 114 -29.73 23.99 -4.60
CA PRO A 114 -30.23 24.46 -3.30
C PRO A 114 -31.76 24.51 -3.19
N ARG A 115 -32.47 24.86 -4.26
CA ARG A 115 -33.94 24.84 -4.28
C ARG A 115 -34.48 23.42 -4.25
N LEU A 116 -33.92 22.51 -5.05
CA LEU A 116 -34.33 21.11 -5.07
C LEU A 116 -34.10 20.45 -3.70
N PHE A 117 -32.94 20.67 -3.10
CA PHE A 117 -32.59 20.14 -1.78
C PHE A 117 -33.56 20.62 -0.68
N ARG A 118 -33.95 21.90 -0.70
CA ARG A 118 -34.98 22.45 0.21
C ARG A 118 -36.36 21.80 0.01
N GLN A 119 -36.73 21.49 -1.24
CA GLN A 119 -37.98 20.79 -1.53
C GLN A 119 -37.97 19.36 -0.98
N ILE A 120 -36.85 18.64 -1.12
CA ILE A 120 -36.67 17.28 -0.58
C ILE A 120 -36.83 17.29 0.94
N ARG A 121 -36.10 18.16 1.66
CA ARG A 121 -36.23 18.34 3.13
C ARG A 121 -37.67 18.63 3.55
N SER A 122 -38.38 19.48 2.81
CA SER A 122 -39.79 19.81 3.09
C SER A 122 -40.71 18.60 2.89
N ARG A 123 -40.49 17.81 1.84
CA ARG A 123 -41.28 16.60 1.56
C ARG A 123 -41.00 15.48 2.57
N TYR A 124 -39.75 15.31 3.00
CA TYR A 124 -39.41 14.40 4.10
C TYR A 124 -40.17 14.73 5.38
N LYS A 125 -40.19 16.01 5.79
CA LYS A 125 -40.96 16.43 6.98
C LYS A 125 -42.46 16.16 6.85
N ALA A 126 -43.04 16.36 5.66
CA ALA A 126 -44.43 16.05 5.40
C ALA A 126 -44.70 14.54 5.48
N LEU A 127 -43.79 13.71 4.96
CA LEU A 127 -43.86 12.26 5.06
C LEU A 127 -43.82 11.80 6.53
N CYS A 128 -42.85 12.27 7.32
CA CYS A 128 -42.77 11.96 8.75
C CYS A 128 -44.07 12.30 9.49
N SER A 129 -44.65 13.48 9.19
CA SER A 129 -45.93 13.88 9.78
C SER A 129 -47.10 12.97 9.40
N SER A 130 -47.12 12.43 8.17
CA SER A 130 -48.15 11.48 7.73
C SER A 130 -47.97 10.08 8.33
N LEU A 131 -46.75 9.71 8.69
CA LEU A 131 -46.40 8.44 9.32
C LEU A 131 -46.47 8.47 10.86
N GLY A 132 -46.67 9.65 11.46
CA GLY A 132 -46.65 9.82 12.92
C GLY A 132 -45.25 9.69 13.54
N VAL A 133 -44.20 9.80 12.74
CA VAL A 133 -42.79 9.68 13.17
C VAL A 133 -42.19 11.07 13.35
N ARG A 134 -41.35 11.27 14.37
CA ARG A 134 -40.60 12.53 14.52
C ARG A 134 -39.50 12.60 13.45
N PRO A 135 -39.37 13.71 12.70
CA PRO A 135 -38.23 13.88 11.81
C PRO A 135 -36.94 13.87 12.62
N SER A 136 -36.06 12.90 12.40
CA SER A 136 -34.69 12.93 12.88
C SER A 136 -33.74 12.85 11.68
N LEU A 137 -32.64 13.59 11.76
CA LEU A 137 -31.40 13.29 11.05
C LEU A 137 -30.51 12.66 12.11
N ARG A 138 -30.42 11.34 12.12
CA ARG A 138 -29.43 10.65 12.96
C ARG A 138 -28.33 10.15 12.02
N ALA A 139 -27.27 10.93 11.90
CA ALA A 139 -25.99 10.44 11.42
C ALA A 139 -25.46 9.39 12.43
N SER A 140 -24.78 8.36 11.94
CA SER A 140 -24.19 7.32 12.79
C SER A 140 -23.03 7.90 13.60
N GLY A 141 -23.26 8.20 14.87
CA GLY A 141 -22.21 8.69 15.75
C GLY A 141 -22.71 9.32 17.04
N SER A 142 -23.52 8.60 17.83
CA SER A 142 -23.68 8.89 19.26
C SER A 142 -24.46 7.77 19.95
N SER A 143 -23.78 6.92 20.71
CA SER A 143 -24.42 6.07 21.71
C SER A 143 -23.59 6.10 22.99
N ASP A 144 -24.05 6.91 23.94
CA ASP A 144 -23.63 6.94 25.33
C ASP A 144 -24.13 5.69 26.09
N ASP A 145 -23.28 5.23 27.01
CA ASP A 145 -23.51 4.57 28.29
C ASP A 145 -24.44 3.35 28.40
N ILE A 146 -23.83 2.16 28.51
CA ILE A 146 -24.34 1.08 29.37
C ILE A 146 -23.18 0.47 30.20
N GLN A 147 -23.33 0.59 31.51
CA GLN A 147 -22.45 0.14 32.60
C GLN A 147 -22.19 -1.38 32.67
N GLU A 148 -20.92 -1.74 32.90
CA GLU A 148 -20.47 -3.04 33.44
C GLU A 148 -20.88 -3.25 34.92
N PRO A 149 -20.90 -4.52 35.37
CA PRO A 149 -20.45 -4.86 36.72
C PRO A 149 -19.26 -5.85 36.75
N LYS A 150 -18.40 -5.61 37.74
CA LYS A 150 -17.09 -6.20 38.08
C LYS A 150 -17.13 -7.57 38.79
N SER A 151 -15.92 -8.15 38.84
CA SER A 151 -15.32 -9.12 39.81
C SER A 151 -15.60 -10.61 39.57
N GLU A 152 -14.71 -11.57 39.85
CA GLU A 152 -13.56 -11.62 40.74
C GLU A 152 -12.63 -12.82 40.40
N SER A 153 -11.38 -12.71 40.84
CA SER A 153 -10.27 -13.67 40.76
C SER A 153 -10.44 -15.00 41.51
N ASN A 154 -9.80 -16.08 41.06
CA ASN A 154 -8.94 -16.89 41.94
C ASN A 154 -8.02 -17.88 41.19
N SER A 155 -6.76 -17.88 41.64
CA SER A 155 -5.63 -18.73 41.27
C SER A 155 -5.74 -20.17 41.79
N LEU A 156 -5.05 -21.12 41.14
CA LEU A 156 -4.26 -22.15 41.84
C LEU A 156 -3.29 -22.91 40.91
N LEU A 157 -2.02 -22.89 41.32
CA LEU A 157 -0.86 -23.64 40.81
C LEU A 157 -0.99 -25.17 40.98
N LEU A 158 -0.29 -25.96 40.12
CA LEU A 158 0.70 -26.98 40.55
C LEU A 158 1.44 -27.70 39.38
N PHE A 159 2.72 -27.36 39.24
CA PHE A 159 3.97 -28.17 39.06
C PHE A 159 4.10 -29.43 38.16
N ARG A 160 5.06 -29.30 37.21
CA ARG A 160 6.23 -30.15 36.78
C ARG A 160 6.02 -31.62 36.32
N PHE A 161 6.60 -31.95 35.16
CA PHE A 161 7.88 -32.70 35.04
C PHE A 161 8.51 -32.57 33.64
N HIS A 162 9.84 -32.71 33.62
CA HIS A 162 10.84 -32.49 32.59
C HIS A 162 11.14 -33.81 31.84
N GLU A 163 11.47 -33.77 30.54
CA GLU A 163 12.67 -34.47 30.00
C GLU A 163 12.94 -34.11 28.53
N ALA A 164 14.18 -33.72 28.27
CA ALA A 164 14.74 -33.29 27.00
C ALA A 164 15.30 -34.47 26.19
N ARG A 165 15.28 -34.37 24.85
CA ARG A 165 16.30 -34.98 23.98
C ARG A 165 16.33 -34.40 22.55
N ASN A 166 17.13 -33.34 22.42
CA ASN A 166 18.21 -33.10 21.44
C ASN A 166 18.21 -33.69 20.02
N LEU A 167 18.56 -32.76 19.12
CA LEU A 167 19.41 -32.84 17.91
C LEU A 167 18.75 -33.22 16.59
N PHE A 168 18.51 -32.22 15.73
CA PHE A 168 19.16 -32.04 14.42
C PHE A 168 18.79 -30.64 13.88
N LEU A 169 19.75 -29.71 13.85
CA LEU A 169 19.69 -28.44 13.12
C LEU A 169 20.69 -28.50 11.97
N PRO A 170 20.29 -28.14 10.75
CA PRO A 170 21.21 -27.52 9.80
C PRO A 170 20.66 -26.19 9.29
N GLY A 171 21.56 -25.23 9.06
CA GLY A 171 21.35 -24.12 8.13
C GLY A 171 21.05 -22.78 8.77
N LEU A 172 22.11 -22.08 9.21
CA LEU A 172 22.08 -20.65 9.50
C LEU A 172 22.30 -19.93 8.16
N GLU A 173 21.24 -19.44 7.51
CA GLU A 173 21.36 -18.48 6.41
C GLU A 173 21.17 -17.07 6.96
N LEU A 174 22.30 -16.39 7.18
CA LEU A 174 22.38 -14.95 7.34
C LEU A 174 22.07 -14.30 5.98
N GLY A 175 20.78 -14.12 5.72
CA GLY A 175 20.25 -13.52 4.50
C GLY A 175 18.81 -13.04 4.70
N THR A 176 18.53 -12.35 5.80
CA THR A 176 17.22 -11.71 6.02
C THR A 176 17.26 -10.29 5.45
N THR A 177 17.28 -10.21 4.12
CA THR A 177 17.14 -8.97 3.35
C THR A 177 15.75 -8.93 2.72
N LEU A 178 14.96 -7.88 2.96
CA LEU A 178 13.72 -7.50 2.22
C LEU A 178 12.46 -8.40 2.28
N VAL A 179 12.52 -9.63 2.81
CA VAL A 179 11.55 -10.72 2.52
C VAL A 179 10.24 -10.78 3.36
N GLU A 180 9.85 -9.75 4.14
CA GLU A 180 8.61 -9.85 4.95
C GLU A 180 7.79 -8.55 5.04
N ALA A 181 7.79 -7.68 4.01
CA ALA A 181 7.21 -6.33 4.12
C ALA A 181 5.67 -6.26 3.97
N PHE A 182 5.03 -7.12 3.17
CA PHE A 182 3.59 -6.95 2.82
C PHE A 182 2.61 -7.92 3.50
N THR A 183 3.08 -9.02 4.08
CA THR A 183 2.28 -9.88 5.01
C THR A 183 2.01 -9.20 6.37
N ARG A 184 2.21 -7.87 6.45
CA ARG A 184 2.32 -7.10 7.69
C ARG A 184 1.37 -5.90 7.80
N LEU A 185 0.39 -5.77 6.90
CA LEU A 185 -0.70 -4.82 7.09
C LEU A 185 -1.79 -5.42 7.99
N GLY A 186 -2.56 -4.52 8.61
CA GLY A 186 -3.63 -4.92 9.50
C GLY A 186 -3.13 -5.44 10.85
N PRO A 187 -4.06 -5.87 11.70
CA PRO A 187 -3.74 -6.26 13.07
C PRO A 187 -2.98 -7.59 13.14
N GLN A 188 -3.24 -8.52 12.23
CA GLN A 188 -2.50 -9.78 12.16
C GLN A 188 -1.07 -9.56 11.64
N GLY A 189 -0.91 -8.66 10.68
CA GLY A 189 0.39 -8.27 10.17
C GLY A 189 1.33 -7.72 11.25
N ALA A 190 0.81 -6.86 12.12
CA ALA A 190 1.54 -6.36 13.29
C ALA A 190 1.96 -7.49 14.25
N ASN A 191 1.14 -8.53 14.43
CA ASN A 191 1.48 -9.69 15.27
C ASN A 191 2.59 -10.55 14.64
N LEU A 192 2.49 -10.84 13.34
CA LEU A 192 3.53 -11.57 12.61
C LEU A 192 4.86 -10.80 12.61
N TRP A 193 4.81 -9.47 12.48
CA TRP A 193 5.99 -8.60 12.64
C TRP A 193 6.66 -8.80 14.01
N LYS A 194 5.88 -8.78 15.10
CA LYS A 194 6.40 -8.92 16.47
C LYS A 194 7.08 -10.27 16.68
N LEU A 195 6.47 -11.35 16.18
CA LEU A 195 7.03 -12.69 16.23
C LEU A 195 8.38 -12.79 15.50
N ALA A 196 8.44 -12.28 14.27
CA ALA A 196 9.68 -12.25 13.48
C ALA A 196 10.78 -11.43 14.17
N SER A 197 10.44 -10.23 14.68
CA SER A 197 11.40 -9.35 15.36
C SER A 197 12.01 -9.98 16.62
N THR A 198 11.22 -10.81 17.33
CA THR A 198 11.66 -11.50 18.55
C THR A 198 12.62 -12.64 18.21
N ALA A 199 12.32 -13.40 17.16
CA ALA A 199 13.20 -14.47 16.67
C ALA A 199 14.58 -13.93 16.26
N THR A 200 14.64 -12.81 15.54
CA THR A 200 15.90 -12.17 15.13
C THR A 200 16.75 -11.73 16.33
N LYS A 201 16.13 -11.15 17.37
CA LYS A 201 16.83 -10.73 18.60
C LYS A 201 17.42 -11.94 19.35
N LEU A 202 16.70 -13.06 19.42
CA LEU A 202 17.18 -14.31 20.02
C LEU A 202 18.34 -14.93 19.23
N GLY A 203 18.29 -14.88 17.90
CA GLY A 203 19.37 -15.33 17.03
C GLY A 203 20.67 -14.53 17.21
N GLN A 204 20.56 -13.20 17.38
CA GLN A 204 21.72 -12.32 17.61
C GLN A 204 22.37 -12.49 19.00
N LEU A 205 21.64 -12.96 20.01
CA LEU A 205 22.17 -13.19 21.35
C LEU A 205 23.01 -14.48 21.47
N HIS A 206 22.98 -15.36 20.47
CA HIS A 206 23.58 -16.70 20.53
C HIS A 206 24.87 -16.89 19.72
N ASP A 207 25.37 -15.88 18.98
CA ASP A 207 26.64 -16.00 18.23
C ASP A 207 27.58 -14.78 18.36
N PRO A 208 28.43 -14.75 19.40
CA PRO A 208 29.48 -13.74 19.57
C PRO A 208 30.58 -13.82 18.48
N ALA A 209 30.73 -14.96 17.81
CA ALA A 209 31.78 -15.18 16.81
C ALA A 209 31.38 -14.62 15.44
N ALA A 210 30.09 -14.69 15.07
CA ALA A 210 29.54 -14.03 13.89
C ALA A 210 29.64 -12.50 13.99
N GLN A 211 29.38 -11.91 15.16
CA GLN A 211 29.54 -10.47 15.40
C GLN A 211 31.00 -10.01 15.30
N LEU A 212 31.95 -10.84 15.74
CA LEU A 212 33.39 -10.53 15.65
C LEU A 212 33.94 -10.72 14.22
N LEU A 213 33.45 -11.72 13.48
CA LEU A 213 33.80 -11.94 12.07
C LEU A 213 33.21 -10.86 11.15
N PHE A 214 32.02 -10.35 11.44
CA PHE A 214 31.40 -9.23 10.71
C PHE A 214 32.15 -7.91 10.94
N ALA A 215 32.58 -7.65 12.18
CA ALA A 215 33.35 -6.46 12.54
C ALA A 215 34.79 -6.43 12.02
N LEU A 216 35.37 -7.59 11.65
CA LEU A 216 36.75 -7.70 11.19
C LEU A 216 36.93 -7.67 9.67
N ASN A 217 35.84 -7.64 8.87
CA ASN A 217 35.91 -7.89 7.43
C ASN A 217 35.16 -6.92 6.49
N ASN A 218 34.59 -5.79 6.94
CA ASN A 218 33.93 -4.85 6.03
C ASN A 218 34.25 -3.39 6.37
N GLU A 219 35.17 -2.78 5.62
CA GLU A 219 34.86 -1.43 5.15
C GLU A 219 33.76 -1.62 4.09
N SER A 220 32.51 -1.28 4.43
CA SER A 220 31.43 -1.35 3.43
C SER A 220 31.77 -0.36 2.31
N GLU A 221 31.75 -0.85 1.06
CA GLU A 221 32.10 -0.01 -0.11
C GLU A 221 31.24 1.26 -0.17
N PHE A 222 29.98 1.15 0.24
CA PHE A 222 29.09 2.29 0.43
C PHE A 222 29.02 2.65 1.91
N THR A 223 29.61 3.80 2.27
CA THR A 223 29.56 4.34 3.64
C THR A 223 28.34 5.26 3.79
N PRO A 224 27.52 5.10 4.85
CA PRO A 224 26.37 5.97 5.09
C PRO A 224 26.81 7.42 5.32
N GLN A 225 26.06 8.34 4.75
CA GLN A 225 26.19 9.78 4.89
C GLN A 225 24.89 10.36 5.46
N TRP A 226 24.96 11.60 5.93
CA TRP A 226 23.84 12.25 6.62
C TRP A 226 23.60 13.65 6.10
N PHE A 227 22.34 13.96 5.83
CA PHE A 227 21.86 15.27 5.41
C PHE A 227 20.89 15.82 6.45
N GLN A 228 21.09 17.06 6.87
CA GLN A 228 20.23 17.69 7.87
C GLN A 228 18.92 18.16 7.22
N GLN A 229 17.79 17.67 7.72
CA GLN A 229 16.45 18.02 7.29
C GLN A 229 15.69 18.77 8.40
N PRO A 230 14.80 19.72 8.07
CA PRO A 230 13.80 20.18 9.03
C PRO A 230 12.81 19.06 9.34
N LEU A 231 12.30 19.02 10.57
CA LEU A 231 11.28 18.06 10.97
C LEU A 231 9.96 18.33 10.23
N ASP A 232 9.60 19.61 10.13
CA ASP A 232 8.40 20.11 9.46
C ASP A 232 8.79 21.14 8.37
N HIS A 233 8.49 20.84 7.10
CA HIS A 233 8.72 21.75 5.98
C HIS A 233 7.64 22.83 5.82
N PHE A 234 6.49 22.66 6.47
CA PHE A 234 5.30 23.49 6.26
C PHE A 234 4.95 24.36 7.47
N ASP A 235 5.54 24.09 8.64
CA ASP A 235 5.44 24.94 9.83
C ASP A 235 6.81 25.36 10.38
N SER A 236 7.25 26.57 9.99
CA SER A 236 8.51 27.16 10.44
C SER A 236 8.57 27.45 11.94
N SER A 237 7.45 27.36 12.67
CA SER A 237 7.44 27.54 14.13
C SER A 237 8.03 26.34 14.88
N ILE A 238 8.20 25.20 14.19
CA ILE A 238 8.87 23.99 14.70
C ILE A 238 10.31 23.99 14.18
N PRO A 239 11.31 24.44 14.97
CA PRO A 239 12.69 24.58 14.51
C PRO A 239 13.47 23.25 14.57
N ASP A 240 12.83 22.16 14.99
CA ASP A 240 13.45 20.86 15.14
C ASP A 240 13.94 20.32 13.78
N VAL A 241 15.04 19.57 13.84
CA VAL A 241 15.71 18.98 12.68
C VAL A 241 15.99 17.51 12.95
N PHE A 242 16.14 16.74 11.88
CA PHE A 242 16.64 15.36 11.94
C PHE A 242 17.69 15.15 10.86
N TYR A 243 18.40 14.02 10.93
CA TYR A 243 19.39 13.65 9.93
C TYR A 243 18.82 12.54 9.06
N GLN A 244 18.70 12.80 7.77
CA GLN A 244 18.31 11.84 6.75
C GLN A 244 19.56 11.14 6.21
N ARG A 245 19.54 9.81 6.22
CA ARG A 245 20.66 8.98 5.78
C ARG A 245 20.63 8.79 4.28
N TYR A 246 21.81 8.72 3.66
CA TYR A 246 21.94 8.43 2.23
C TYR A 246 23.29 7.76 1.91
N TRP A 247 23.40 7.16 0.74
CA TRP A 247 24.63 6.55 0.22
C TRP A 247 24.90 7.02 -1.20
N ILE A 248 26.16 6.98 -1.60
CA ILE A 248 26.59 7.35 -2.94
C ILE A 248 27.42 6.24 -3.58
N ASN A 249 27.26 6.07 -4.89
CA ASN A 249 28.14 5.28 -5.73
C ASN A 249 28.72 6.19 -6.82
N SER A 250 30.02 6.45 -6.72
CA SER A 250 30.78 7.30 -7.63
C SER A 250 31.64 6.53 -8.63
N ARG A 251 31.52 5.20 -8.73
CA ARG A 251 32.35 4.33 -9.61
C ARG A 251 32.37 4.81 -11.08
N HIS A 252 31.24 5.33 -11.56
CA HIS A 252 31.05 5.77 -12.95
C HIS A 252 30.91 7.26 -13.13
N TYR A 253 30.98 8.05 -12.04
CA TYR A 253 30.77 9.48 -12.08
C TYR A 253 31.85 10.17 -12.93
N LYS A 254 31.42 11.00 -13.89
CA LYS A 254 32.31 11.76 -14.80
C LYS A 254 32.19 13.27 -14.58
N PRO A 255 33.06 13.88 -13.73
CA PRO A 255 33.01 15.30 -13.42
C PRO A 255 33.10 16.21 -14.65
N GLY A 256 32.43 17.35 -14.61
CA GLY A 256 32.49 18.40 -15.65
C GLY A 256 31.85 18.03 -17.00
N THR A 257 31.11 16.92 -17.07
CA THR A 257 30.43 16.46 -18.31
C THR A 257 28.94 16.79 -18.37
N GLY A 258 28.42 17.47 -17.34
CA GLY A 258 26.98 17.60 -17.09
C GLY A 258 26.35 16.24 -16.78
N ALA A 259 27.05 15.41 -16.01
CA ALA A 259 26.60 14.09 -15.59
C ALA A 259 25.36 14.19 -14.69
N PRO A 260 24.36 13.30 -14.85
CA PRO A 260 23.17 13.33 -14.01
C PRO A 260 23.44 12.76 -12.61
N VAL A 261 22.57 13.12 -11.66
CA VAL A 261 22.41 12.36 -10.42
C VAL A 261 21.25 11.39 -10.60
N ILE A 262 21.50 10.10 -10.36
CA ILE A 262 20.48 9.05 -10.38
C ILE A 262 20.16 8.73 -8.93
N VAL A 263 18.97 9.13 -8.46
CA VAL A 263 18.53 8.92 -7.08
C VAL A 263 17.49 7.82 -7.03
N LEU A 264 17.70 6.85 -6.16
CA LEU A 264 16.71 5.87 -5.74
C LEU A 264 16.12 6.29 -4.40
N ASP A 265 14.80 6.39 -4.38
CA ASP A 265 14.02 6.64 -3.18
C ASP A 265 13.90 5.38 -2.34
N GLY A 266 14.28 5.47 -1.06
CA GLY A 266 14.34 4.32 -0.17
C GLY A 266 12.99 3.65 0.12
N GLY A 267 11.89 4.42 -0.01
CA GLY A 267 10.56 3.95 0.34
C GLY A 267 10.42 3.56 1.82
N GLU A 268 9.50 2.65 2.08
CA GLU A 268 9.08 2.18 3.40
C GLU A 268 10.04 1.16 4.04
N THR A 269 11.35 1.31 3.83
CA THR A 269 12.38 0.42 4.39
C THR A 269 13.69 1.16 4.70
N SER A 270 14.63 0.48 5.35
CA SER A 270 15.99 0.99 5.54
C SER A 270 16.67 1.17 4.17
N GLY A 271 17.35 2.29 3.97
CA GLY A 271 18.13 2.52 2.75
C GLY A 271 19.29 1.53 2.59
N GLU A 272 19.73 0.86 3.68
CA GLU A 272 20.68 -0.25 3.60
C GLU A 272 20.15 -1.41 2.77
N ASP A 273 18.84 -1.66 2.82
CA ASP A 273 18.19 -2.71 2.04
C ASP A 273 18.18 -2.39 0.54
N ARG A 274 18.45 -1.13 0.16
CA ARG A 274 18.50 -0.67 -1.22
C ARG A 274 19.91 -0.63 -1.82
N LEU A 275 20.94 -0.94 -1.02
CA LEU A 275 22.33 -0.98 -1.51
C LEU A 275 22.57 -1.99 -2.66
N PRO A 276 21.87 -3.14 -2.78
CA PRO A 276 22.00 -3.98 -3.96
C PRO A 276 21.64 -3.26 -5.27
N PHE A 277 20.70 -2.32 -5.24
CA PHE A 277 20.29 -1.53 -6.40
C PHE A 277 21.28 -0.42 -6.74
N LEU A 278 21.99 0.07 -5.72
CA LEU A 278 23.14 0.98 -5.86
C LEU A 278 24.39 0.27 -6.40
N ASP A 279 24.56 -1.02 -6.07
CA ASP A 279 25.74 -1.82 -6.45
C ASP A 279 25.63 -2.42 -7.87
N THR A 280 24.53 -3.14 -8.15
CA THR A 280 24.36 -3.88 -9.41
C THR A 280 23.00 -3.70 -10.07
N GLY A 281 22.00 -3.16 -9.36
CA GLY A 281 20.67 -2.92 -9.91
C GLY A 281 20.54 -1.61 -10.71
N ILE A 282 19.32 -1.09 -10.76
CA ILE A 282 18.97 -0.02 -11.70
C ILE A 282 19.80 1.27 -11.57
N VAL A 283 20.20 1.64 -10.34
CA VAL A 283 21.00 2.85 -10.11
C VAL A 283 22.39 2.68 -10.72
N GLU A 284 23.03 1.54 -10.50
CA GLU A 284 24.32 1.20 -11.13
C GLU A 284 24.19 1.16 -12.66
N ILE A 285 23.13 0.53 -13.18
CA ILE A 285 22.88 0.38 -14.62
C ILE A 285 22.81 1.76 -15.29
N LEU A 286 21.99 2.67 -14.74
CA LEU A 286 21.81 4.01 -15.28
C LEU A 286 23.05 4.89 -15.06
N ALA A 287 23.69 4.82 -13.88
CA ALA A 287 24.92 5.57 -13.59
C ALA A 287 26.04 5.18 -14.56
N ARG A 288 26.27 3.87 -14.78
CA ARG A 288 27.24 3.34 -15.74
C ARG A 288 26.96 3.80 -17.18
N ALA A 289 25.70 3.78 -17.59
CA ALA A 289 25.31 4.13 -18.97
C ALA A 289 25.37 5.64 -19.27
N THR A 290 25.24 6.48 -18.25
CA THR A 290 25.17 7.95 -18.37
C THR A 290 26.44 8.66 -17.89
N GLY A 291 27.30 7.97 -17.13
CA GLY A 291 28.41 8.58 -16.39
C GLY A 291 27.96 9.34 -15.13
N GLY A 292 26.77 9.01 -14.62
CA GLY A 292 26.12 9.69 -13.50
C GLY A 292 26.63 9.28 -12.12
N LEU A 293 26.20 10.03 -11.11
CA LEU A 293 26.37 9.69 -9.70
C LEU A 293 25.15 8.91 -9.21
N GLY A 294 25.35 7.72 -8.64
CA GLY A 294 24.27 6.96 -8.01
C GLY A 294 24.05 7.40 -6.56
N VAL A 295 22.79 7.53 -6.15
CA VAL A 295 22.39 7.90 -4.78
C VAL A 295 21.25 7.00 -4.32
N VAL A 296 21.33 6.52 -3.08
CA VAL A 296 20.18 5.98 -2.34
C VAL A 296 19.83 6.97 -1.25
N LEU A 297 18.59 7.43 -1.22
CA LEU A 297 18.08 8.39 -0.22
C LEU A 297 17.09 7.68 0.71
N GLU A 298 17.42 7.55 1.99
CA GLU A 298 16.54 6.90 2.97
C GLU A 298 15.34 7.79 3.30
N HIS A 299 14.17 7.19 3.44
CA HIS A 299 12.94 7.90 3.76
C HIS A 299 12.90 8.32 5.24
N ARG A 300 12.28 9.48 5.54
CA ARG A 300 12.04 9.90 6.95
C ARG A 300 11.36 8.78 7.74
N TYR A 301 11.74 8.61 9.00
CA TYR A 301 11.32 7.55 9.94
C TYR A 301 11.81 6.13 9.67
N TYR A 302 12.30 5.82 8.47
CA TYR A 302 12.77 4.47 8.15
C TYR A 302 14.27 4.33 8.34
N GLY A 303 14.71 3.09 8.61
CA GLY A 303 16.09 2.77 8.95
C GLY A 303 16.61 3.61 10.11
N GLU A 304 17.66 4.40 9.87
CA GLU A 304 18.24 5.28 10.89
C GLU A 304 17.89 6.77 10.69
N SER A 305 17.05 7.09 9.71
CA SER A 305 16.52 8.44 9.46
C SER A 305 15.41 8.82 10.44
N ILE A 306 15.71 8.74 11.73
CA ILE A 306 14.74 8.85 12.83
C ILE A 306 14.42 10.32 13.11
N ALA A 307 13.18 10.72 12.80
CA ALA A 307 12.73 12.11 12.91
C ALA A 307 12.28 12.50 14.34
N THR A 308 11.86 11.54 15.16
CA THR A 308 11.28 11.78 16.50
C THR A 308 11.81 10.80 17.54
N LYS A 309 11.51 11.05 18.82
CA LYS A 309 11.98 10.20 19.94
C LYS A 309 11.14 8.95 20.17
N ASN A 310 9.93 8.91 19.62
CA ASN A 310 8.98 7.79 19.72
C ASN A 310 7.99 7.82 18.55
N LEU A 311 7.15 6.80 18.46
CA LEU A 311 6.17 6.56 17.40
C LEU A 311 4.72 6.74 17.90
N THR A 312 4.50 7.75 18.76
CA THR A 312 3.16 8.23 19.14
C THR A 312 2.45 8.87 17.95
N THR A 313 1.12 9.00 18.01
CA THR A 313 0.31 9.63 16.95
C THR A 313 0.79 11.06 16.63
N ASP A 314 1.08 11.87 17.65
CA ASP A 314 1.63 13.21 17.44
C ASP A 314 3.02 13.18 16.82
N SER A 315 3.87 12.24 17.22
CA SER A 315 5.20 12.13 16.63
C SER A 315 5.12 11.71 15.17
N LEU A 316 4.24 10.76 14.83
CA LEU A 316 4.07 10.26 13.47
C LEU A 316 3.35 11.23 12.55
N ARG A 317 2.76 12.34 13.02
CA ARG A 317 2.07 13.32 12.15
C ARG A 317 2.93 13.87 11.01
N PHE A 318 4.26 13.85 11.17
CA PHE A 318 5.20 14.27 10.13
C PHE A 318 5.57 13.15 9.14
N LEU A 319 5.08 11.93 9.33
CA LEU A 319 5.21 10.81 8.40
C LEU A 319 4.03 10.83 7.43
N ASN A 320 4.16 11.64 6.39
CA ASN A 320 3.17 11.76 5.32
C ASN A 320 3.84 12.04 3.97
N ASN A 321 3.09 11.89 2.87
CA ASN A 321 3.61 12.01 1.51
C ASN A 321 4.15 13.43 1.22
N GLY A 322 3.46 14.47 1.67
CA GLY A 322 3.87 15.86 1.45
C GLY A 322 5.21 16.21 2.10
N GLN A 323 5.35 15.88 3.40
CA GLN A 323 6.56 16.15 4.16
C GLN A 323 7.78 15.40 3.62
N SER A 324 7.57 14.13 3.28
CA SER A 324 8.65 13.30 2.76
C SER A 324 9.02 13.70 1.32
N ALA A 325 8.12 14.23 0.51
CA ALA A 325 8.45 14.78 -0.81
C ALA A 325 9.27 16.08 -0.67
N ALA A 326 8.94 16.91 0.32
CA ALA A 326 9.70 18.10 0.66
C ALA A 326 11.13 17.79 1.17
N ASP A 327 11.34 16.67 1.88
CA ASP A 327 12.69 16.20 2.20
C ASP A 327 13.53 15.99 0.94
N SER A 328 13.00 15.23 -0.03
CA SER A 328 13.70 14.95 -1.28
C SER A 328 13.99 16.23 -2.05
N ALA A 329 13.03 17.16 -2.13
CA ALA A 329 13.24 18.46 -2.76
C ALA A 329 14.37 19.26 -2.07
N ASN A 330 14.34 19.34 -0.74
CA ASN A 330 15.37 20.03 0.04
C ASN A 330 16.75 19.38 -0.12
N PHE A 331 16.82 18.05 -0.15
CA PHE A 331 18.03 17.29 -0.39
C PHE A 331 18.61 17.61 -1.77
N MET A 332 17.81 17.51 -2.83
CA MET A 332 18.23 17.77 -4.21
C MET A 332 18.76 19.19 -4.40
N SER A 333 18.16 20.18 -3.73
CA SER A 333 18.56 21.58 -3.85
C SER A 333 19.80 21.95 -3.03
N ASN A 334 20.15 21.19 -1.99
CA ASN A 334 21.13 21.64 -1.00
C ASN A 334 22.24 20.64 -0.65
N VAL A 335 22.13 19.37 -1.07
CA VAL A 335 23.12 18.35 -0.73
C VAL A 335 24.52 18.70 -1.26
N LYS A 336 25.53 18.43 -0.44
CA LYS A 336 26.94 18.45 -0.83
C LYS A 336 27.51 17.06 -0.61
N PHE A 337 27.93 16.41 -1.70
CA PHE A 337 28.40 15.03 -1.66
C PHE A 337 29.86 14.97 -1.21
N PRO A 338 30.19 14.20 -0.16
CA PRO A 338 31.57 14.03 0.27
C PRO A 338 32.47 13.47 -0.85
N GLY A 339 33.62 14.10 -1.06
CA GLY A 339 34.57 13.69 -2.10
C GLY A 339 34.23 14.17 -3.52
N ILE A 340 33.20 15.01 -3.69
CA ILE A 340 32.84 15.63 -4.97
C ILE A 340 32.81 17.15 -4.80
N ASP A 341 33.74 17.85 -5.46
CA ASP A 341 33.85 19.31 -5.39
C ASP A 341 32.83 20.05 -6.28
N GLU A 342 32.29 19.37 -7.30
CA GLU A 342 31.33 19.92 -8.24
C GLU A 342 29.96 20.11 -7.59
N ASP A 343 29.28 21.22 -7.90
CA ASP A 343 27.94 21.48 -7.39
C ASP A 343 26.88 20.71 -8.20
N LEU A 344 26.44 19.59 -7.64
CA LEU A 344 25.44 18.70 -8.26
C LEU A 344 24.00 19.01 -7.86
N THR A 345 23.74 20.17 -7.24
CA THR A 345 22.39 20.55 -6.81
C THR A 345 21.46 20.82 -7.99
N ALA A 346 20.18 20.49 -7.80
CA ALA A 346 19.10 20.87 -8.71
C ALA A 346 18.69 22.35 -8.48
N PRO A 347 18.29 23.09 -9.53
CA PRO A 347 17.98 22.64 -10.88
C PRO A 347 19.19 22.67 -11.85
N SER A 348 20.38 23.07 -11.42
CA SER A 348 21.53 23.25 -12.33
C SER A 348 22.08 21.93 -12.91
N THR A 349 21.86 20.82 -12.20
CA THR A 349 22.23 19.46 -12.59
C THR A 349 20.97 18.65 -12.89
N PRO A 350 20.96 17.78 -13.92
CA PRO A 350 19.80 16.95 -14.21
C PRO A 350 19.71 15.78 -13.21
N TRP A 351 18.62 15.72 -12.46
CA TRP A 351 18.32 14.59 -11.56
C TRP A 351 17.31 13.64 -12.19
N ILE A 352 17.64 12.35 -12.19
CA ILE A 352 16.74 11.25 -12.58
C ILE A 352 16.29 10.54 -11.30
N TYR A 353 14.99 10.59 -11.03
CA TYR A 353 14.40 10.04 -9.81
C TYR A 353 13.82 8.65 -10.09
N TYR A 354 14.17 7.66 -9.28
CA TYR A 354 13.68 6.29 -9.41
C TYR A 354 13.03 5.84 -8.10
N GLY A 355 11.97 5.04 -8.19
CA GLY A 355 11.45 4.27 -7.06
C GLY A 355 10.55 3.13 -7.51
N GLY A 356 10.46 2.10 -6.64
CA GLY A 356 9.54 0.96 -6.78
C GLY A 356 8.39 1.03 -5.77
N SER A 357 7.19 0.56 -6.10
CA SER A 357 6.07 0.49 -5.14
C SER A 357 5.63 1.87 -4.63
N TYR A 358 5.49 2.08 -3.31
CA TYR A 358 5.27 3.41 -2.71
C TYR A 358 6.37 4.42 -3.11
N ALA A 359 7.64 4.00 -3.15
CA ALA A 359 8.72 4.84 -3.67
C ALA A 359 8.54 5.17 -5.17
N GLY A 360 7.89 4.28 -5.94
CA GLY A 360 7.50 4.53 -7.33
C GLY A 360 6.40 5.58 -7.44
N ALA A 361 5.39 5.50 -6.57
CA ALA A 361 4.38 6.56 -6.45
C ALA A 361 5.04 7.90 -6.10
N ARG A 362 5.99 7.90 -5.15
CA ARG A 362 6.81 9.08 -4.84
C ARG A 362 7.64 9.58 -6.01
N ALA A 363 8.25 8.71 -6.82
CA ALA A 363 8.98 9.13 -8.01
C ALA A 363 8.07 9.90 -9.00
N ALA A 364 6.84 9.41 -9.21
CA ALA A 364 5.83 10.11 -9.99
C ALA A 364 5.39 11.43 -9.33
N HIS A 365 5.11 11.43 -8.03
CA HIS A 365 4.72 12.63 -7.28
C HIS A 365 5.82 13.69 -7.29
N MET A 366 7.08 13.31 -7.15
CA MET A 366 8.23 14.21 -7.21
C MET A 366 8.32 14.91 -8.57
N ARG A 367 8.01 14.19 -9.66
CA ARG A 367 7.95 14.78 -11.01
C ARG A 367 6.79 15.79 -11.16
N VAL A 368 5.67 15.56 -10.49
CA VAL A 368 4.48 16.44 -10.49
C VAL A 368 4.70 17.67 -9.60
N LEU A 369 5.16 17.47 -8.37
CA LEU A 369 5.28 18.49 -7.33
C LEU A 369 6.52 19.37 -7.51
N TYR A 370 7.64 18.80 -7.97
CA TYR A 370 8.92 19.49 -8.12
C TYR A 370 9.50 19.37 -9.53
N PRO A 371 8.75 19.77 -10.57
CA PRO A 371 9.13 19.52 -11.97
C PRO A 371 10.38 20.27 -12.42
N ASN A 372 10.80 21.30 -11.68
CA ASN A 372 12.02 22.05 -11.93
C ASN A 372 13.25 21.38 -11.32
N LEU A 373 13.08 20.59 -10.25
CA LEU A 373 14.18 19.88 -9.60
C LEU A 373 14.38 18.49 -10.22
N VAL A 374 13.29 17.81 -10.56
CA VAL A 374 13.30 16.46 -11.12
C VAL A 374 13.28 16.55 -12.64
N HIS A 375 14.43 16.32 -13.28
CA HIS A 375 14.52 16.36 -14.74
C HIS A 375 13.72 15.23 -15.38
N GLY A 376 13.82 14.01 -14.84
CA GLY A 376 13.00 12.87 -15.25
C GLY A 376 12.77 11.90 -14.10
N ALA A 377 11.73 11.08 -14.19
CA ALA A 377 11.40 10.09 -13.18
C ALA A 377 11.00 8.74 -13.79
N ILE A 378 11.34 7.66 -13.10
CA ILE A 378 10.96 6.29 -13.41
C ILE A 378 10.19 5.77 -12.21
N ALA A 379 8.90 5.55 -12.41
CA ALA A 379 7.95 5.08 -11.43
C ALA A 379 7.66 3.60 -11.71
N SER A 380 8.40 2.71 -11.04
CA SER A 380 8.26 1.26 -11.21
C SER A 380 7.22 0.69 -10.25
N SER A 381 6.27 -0.12 -10.74
CA SER A 381 5.21 -0.74 -9.93
C SER A 381 4.52 0.29 -9.04
N ALA A 382 4.27 1.47 -9.62
CA ALA A 382 4.03 2.69 -8.87
C ALA A 382 2.56 2.81 -8.46
N VAL A 383 2.29 2.61 -7.17
CA VAL A 383 0.96 2.65 -6.56
C VAL A 383 0.44 4.08 -6.40
N VAL A 384 0.25 4.80 -7.51
CA VAL A 384 -0.21 6.20 -7.53
C VAL A 384 -1.71 6.35 -7.20
N HIS A 385 -2.46 5.25 -7.22
CA HIS A 385 -3.85 5.20 -6.79
C HIS A 385 -3.93 4.68 -5.36
N ALA A 386 -4.13 5.56 -4.38
CA ALA A 386 -4.52 5.17 -3.03
C ALA A 386 -5.98 4.70 -3.01
N SER A 387 -6.20 3.49 -2.50
CA SER A 387 -7.52 2.88 -2.38
C SER A 387 -7.82 2.50 -0.93
N ILE A 388 -9.06 2.69 -0.46
CA ILE A 388 -9.44 2.22 0.88
C ILE A 388 -9.35 0.69 0.96
N SER A 389 -9.84 -0.02 -0.04
CA SER A 389 -9.85 -1.49 -0.06
C SER A 389 -9.11 -1.99 -1.30
N ASN A 390 -8.23 -2.97 -1.12
CA ASN A 390 -7.44 -3.57 -2.18
C ASN A 390 -7.67 -5.08 -2.27
N TRP A 391 -8.88 -5.48 -2.67
CA TRP A 391 -9.19 -6.90 -2.82
C TRP A 391 -8.59 -7.46 -4.13
N GLU A 392 -8.36 -6.58 -5.11
CA GLU A 392 -7.78 -6.88 -6.41
C GLU A 392 -6.36 -7.44 -6.29
N TYR A 393 -5.61 -7.06 -5.25
CA TYR A 393 -4.31 -7.65 -4.92
C TYR A 393 -4.35 -9.19 -4.93
N MET A 394 -5.32 -9.76 -4.21
CA MET A 394 -5.50 -11.23 -4.13
C MET A 394 -6.12 -11.79 -5.41
N ASP A 395 -6.85 -10.98 -6.18
CA ASP A 395 -7.43 -11.41 -7.45
C ASP A 395 -6.38 -11.59 -8.56
N ILE A 396 -5.33 -10.75 -8.59
CA ILE A 396 -4.18 -10.96 -9.50
C ILE A 396 -3.55 -12.32 -9.22
N ILE A 397 -3.25 -12.63 -7.94
CA ILE A 397 -2.68 -13.93 -7.56
C ILE A 397 -3.61 -15.07 -8.00
N ARG A 398 -4.93 -14.94 -7.76
CA ARG A 398 -5.92 -15.93 -8.20
C ARG A 398 -5.93 -16.13 -9.72
N ARG A 399 -5.81 -15.05 -10.51
CA ARG A 399 -5.87 -15.12 -11.98
C ARG A 399 -4.61 -15.69 -12.61
N TYR A 400 -3.44 -15.42 -12.02
CA TYR A 400 -2.14 -15.70 -12.65
C TYR A 400 -1.34 -16.84 -11.99
N ALA A 401 -1.71 -17.30 -10.79
CA ALA A 401 -1.14 -18.53 -10.23
C ALA A 401 -1.45 -19.75 -11.11
N ASP A 402 -0.69 -20.84 -10.92
CA ASP A 402 -0.98 -22.12 -11.59
C ASP A 402 -2.48 -22.45 -11.48
N PRO A 403 -3.17 -22.78 -12.59
CA PRO A 403 -4.62 -22.95 -12.58
C PRO A 403 -5.12 -24.01 -11.59
N LYS A 404 -4.34 -25.09 -11.35
CA LYS A 404 -4.70 -26.10 -10.35
C LYS A 404 -4.49 -25.58 -8.94
N CYS A 405 -3.40 -24.85 -8.69
CA CYS A 405 -3.17 -24.21 -7.40
C CYS A 405 -4.29 -23.19 -7.08
N SER A 406 -4.62 -22.32 -8.03
CA SER A 406 -5.68 -21.31 -7.87
C SER A 406 -7.05 -21.95 -7.59
N ASP A 407 -7.44 -22.97 -8.36
CA ASP A 407 -8.69 -23.72 -8.12
C ASP A 407 -8.73 -24.36 -6.72
N ARG A 408 -7.61 -24.96 -6.30
CA ARG A 408 -7.47 -25.56 -4.96
C ARG A 408 -7.56 -24.52 -3.85
N LEU A 409 -6.92 -23.36 -4.01
CA LEU A 409 -6.99 -22.28 -3.04
C LEU A 409 -8.41 -21.76 -2.89
N GLN A 410 -9.06 -21.43 -4.00
CA GLN A 410 -10.42 -20.93 -4.00
C GLN A 410 -11.38 -21.91 -3.31
N LYS A 411 -11.39 -23.18 -3.73
CA LYS A 411 -12.28 -24.20 -3.15
C LYS A 411 -11.94 -24.54 -1.70
N SER A 412 -10.67 -24.48 -1.32
CA SER A 412 -10.25 -24.66 0.07
C SER A 412 -10.82 -23.56 0.96
N ILE A 413 -10.74 -22.31 0.54
CA ILE A 413 -11.24 -21.15 1.28
C ILE A 413 -12.76 -21.14 1.35
N GLU A 414 -13.46 -21.46 0.25
CA GLU A 414 -14.91 -21.62 0.24
C GLU A 414 -15.37 -22.72 1.22
N THR A 415 -14.65 -23.84 1.26
CA THR A 415 -14.92 -24.94 2.19
C THR A 415 -14.64 -24.52 3.63
N ILE A 416 -13.51 -23.86 3.89
CA ILE A 416 -13.15 -23.35 5.23
C ILE A 416 -14.22 -22.38 5.74
N ASP A 417 -14.65 -21.43 4.92
CA ASP A 417 -15.71 -20.48 5.28
C ASP A 417 -17.02 -21.21 5.61
N THR A 418 -17.41 -22.19 4.79
CA THR A 418 -18.62 -22.99 5.01
C THR A 418 -18.54 -23.79 6.32
N VAL A 419 -17.38 -24.36 6.64
CA VAL A 419 -17.16 -25.11 7.88
C VAL A 419 -17.19 -24.17 9.10
N LEU A 420 -16.62 -22.97 9.00
CA LEU A 420 -16.62 -21.97 10.07
C LEU A 420 -18.02 -21.40 10.34
N ASP A 421 -18.90 -21.35 9.34
CA ASP A 421 -20.30 -20.97 9.53
C ASP A 421 -21.06 -21.97 10.45
N HIS A 422 -20.51 -23.18 10.64
CA HIS A 422 -21.00 -24.18 11.60
C HIS A 422 -20.15 -24.21 12.88
N ARG A 423 -20.62 -23.54 13.94
CA ARG A 423 -19.91 -23.40 15.24
C ARG A 423 -19.30 -24.69 15.81
N VAL A 424 -19.94 -25.84 15.61
CA VAL A 424 -19.45 -27.14 16.14
C VAL A 424 -18.19 -27.62 15.38
N LEU A 425 -18.04 -27.25 14.11
CA LEU A 425 -16.96 -27.72 13.23
C LEU A 425 -15.74 -26.79 13.22
N ALA A 426 -15.87 -25.55 13.71
CA ALA A 426 -14.76 -24.60 13.81
C ALA A 426 -13.59 -25.14 14.67
N GLY A 427 -13.89 -25.76 15.82
CA GLY A 427 -12.87 -26.34 16.69
C GLY A 427 -12.05 -27.47 16.04
N PRO A 428 -12.69 -28.51 15.45
CA PRO A 428 -12.01 -29.51 14.63
C PRO A 428 -11.17 -28.92 13.49
N LEU A 429 -11.68 -27.92 12.77
CA LEU A 429 -10.95 -27.26 11.68
C LEU A 429 -9.71 -26.55 12.20
N LYS A 430 -9.81 -25.70 13.24
CA LYS A 430 -8.63 -25.04 13.81
C LYS A 430 -7.61 -26.03 14.36
N ARG A 431 -8.03 -27.19 14.88
CA ARG A 431 -7.10 -28.27 15.28
C ARG A 431 -6.30 -28.82 14.10
N LEU A 432 -6.91 -28.95 12.92
CA LEU A 432 -6.21 -29.38 11.69
C LEU A 432 -5.06 -28.43 11.34
N PHE A 433 -5.27 -27.13 11.50
CA PHE A 433 -4.27 -26.08 11.28
C PHE A 433 -3.33 -25.88 12.48
N GLY A 434 -3.49 -26.67 13.54
CA GLY A 434 -2.70 -26.55 14.76
C GLY A 434 -3.01 -25.31 15.60
N ILE A 435 -4.10 -24.58 15.36
CA ILE A 435 -4.40 -23.24 15.91
C ILE A 435 -5.69 -23.20 16.76
N HIS A 436 -6.02 -24.31 17.41
CA HIS A 436 -7.28 -24.49 18.15
C HIS A 436 -7.45 -23.65 19.43
N GLY A 437 -6.37 -23.04 19.93
CA GLY A 437 -6.39 -22.11 21.06
C GLY A 437 -6.78 -20.68 20.70
N LEU A 438 -6.82 -20.34 19.40
CA LEU A 438 -7.18 -19.02 18.91
C LEU A 438 -8.71 -18.84 18.86
N LYS A 439 -9.21 -17.82 19.55
CA LYS A 439 -10.66 -17.64 19.76
C LYS A 439 -11.39 -17.19 18.51
N SER A 440 -10.90 -16.13 17.87
CA SER A 440 -11.54 -15.53 16.69
C SER A 440 -11.39 -16.42 15.46
N ASP A 441 -12.46 -16.54 14.68
CA ASP A 441 -12.40 -17.19 13.37
C ASP A 441 -11.76 -16.28 12.32
N ALA A 442 -11.88 -14.95 12.47
CA ALA A 442 -11.21 -13.97 11.62
C ALA A 442 -9.69 -14.00 11.80
N ASP A 443 -9.21 -14.09 13.05
CA ASP A 443 -7.77 -14.22 13.35
C ASP A 443 -7.24 -15.51 12.73
N PHE A 444 -7.98 -16.61 12.84
CA PHE A 444 -7.61 -17.88 12.20
C PHE A 444 -7.46 -17.75 10.69
N VAL A 445 -8.46 -17.21 9.99
CA VAL A 445 -8.40 -17.14 8.52
C VAL A 445 -7.41 -16.10 8.01
N SER A 446 -7.11 -15.05 8.79
CA SER A 446 -6.06 -14.07 8.43
C SER A 446 -4.66 -14.69 8.38
N LEU A 447 -4.40 -15.74 9.18
CA LEU A 447 -3.13 -16.48 9.09
C LEU A 447 -2.96 -17.19 7.74
N LEU A 448 -4.07 -17.50 7.05
CA LEU A 448 -4.05 -18.20 5.77
C LEU A 448 -3.53 -17.30 4.64
N GLU A 449 -3.52 -15.97 4.81
CA GLU A 449 -2.97 -15.05 3.81
C GLU A 449 -1.43 -15.09 3.75
N SER A 450 -0.78 -15.59 4.80
CA SER A 450 0.69 -15.60 4.94
C SER A 450 1.44 -16.14 3.71
N PRO A 451 1.12 -17.33 3.16
CA PRO A 451 1.79 -17.81 1.95
C PRO A 451 1.45 -17.00 0.69
N LEU A 452 0.28 -16.36 0.62
CA LEU A 452 -0.16 -15.63 -0.57
C LEU A 452 0.68 -14.36 -0.79
N GLY A 453 1.04 -13.66 0.29
CA GLY A 453 1.89 -12.47 0.21
C GLY A 453 3.27 -12.74 -0.40
N SER A 454 3.78 -13.98 -0.35
CA SER A 454 5.05 -14.34 -0.96
C SER A 454 5.04 -14.36 -2.50
N TRP A 455 3.86 -14.20 -3.12
CA TRP A 455 3.76 -13.97 -4.56
C TRP A 455 4.55 -12.72 -4.97
N GLN A 456 4.40 -11.63 -4.22
CA GLN A 456 5.07 -10.36 -4.50
C GLN A 456 6.60 -10.46 -4.43
N ASP A 457 7.13 -11.37 -3.60
CA ASP A 457 8.56 -11.54 -3.36
C ASP A 457 9.30 -12.27 -4.49
N LYS A 458 8.56 -12.83 -5.45
CA LYS A 458 9.17 -13.47 -6.62
C LYS A 458 10.06 -12.45 -7.34
N VAL A 459 11.20 -12.91 -7.82
CA VAL A 459 12.10 -12.15 -8.70
C VAL A 459 12.59 -13.10 -9.78
N TRP A 460 12.89 -12.56 -10.96
CA TRP A 460 13.31 -13.32 -12.13
C TRP A 460 14.62 -14.13 -11.96
N ASP A 461 15.37 -13.92 -10.89
CA ASP A 461 16.57 -14.70 -10.54
C ASP A 461 16.32 -15.82 -9.52
N ASN A 462 15.04 -16.13 -9.24
CA ASN A 462 14.58 -17.20 -8.35
C ASN A 462 15.07 -17.09 -6.89
N ARG A 463 15.33 -15.88 -6.39
CA ARG A 463 15.69 -15.69 -4.98
C ARG A 463 14.56 -15.96 -3.98
N SER A 464 13.31 -16.08 -4.44
CA SER A 464 12.15 -16.46 -3.63
C SER A 464 11.28 -17.47 -4.38
N THR A 465 11.04 -18.64 -3.78
CA THR A 465 10.24 -19.75 -4.32
C THR A 465 9.07 -20.15 -3.41
N THR A 466 8.86 -19.42 -2.31
CA THR A 466 7.93 -19.78 -1.23
C THR A 466 6.50 -20.02 -1.71
N PHE A 467 5.97 -19.17 -2.60
CA PHE A 467 4.61 -19.33 -3.13
C PHE A 467 4.48 -20.61 -3.97
N ASP A 468 5.49 -20.90 -4.78
CA ASP A 468 5.48 -22.08 -5.67
C ASP A 468 5.60 -23.37 -4.85
N GLU A 469 6.46 -23.38 -3.83
CA GLU A 469 6.57 -24.46 -2.85
C GLU A 469 5.25 -24.68 -2.09
N PHE A 470 4.55 -23.60 -1.73
CA PHE A 470 3.23 -23.69 -1.11
C PHE A 470 2.20 -24.31 -2.06
N CYS A 471 2.16 -23.88 -3.33
CA CYS A 471 1.28 -24.46 -4.34
C CYS A 471 1.55 -25.96 -4.57
N GLU A 472 2.82 -26.37 -4.60
CA GLU A 472 3.21 -27.77 -4.66
C GLU A 472 2.76 -28.54 -3.40
N ALA A 473 2.92 -27.94 -2.22
CA ALA A 473 2.53 -28.54 -0.95
C ALA A 473 1.02 -28.83 -0.89
N LEU A 474 0.15 -27.95 -1.41
CA LEU A 474 -1.30 -28.19 -1.49
C LEU A 474 -1.69 -29.44 -2.27
N SER A 475 -0.78 -29.95 -3.10
CA SER A 475 -1.00 -31.04 -4.05
C SER A 475 -0.32 -32.34 -3.61
N LYS A 476 0.58 -32.27 -2.63
CA LYS A 476 1.46 -33.37 -2.22
C LYS A 476 0.68 -34.53 -1.56
N PRO A 477 0.85 -35.78 -2.01
CA PRO A 477 0.26 -36.94 -1.34
C PRO A 477 0.75 -37.07 0.11
N LEU A 478 -0.16 -37.39 1.04
CA LEU A 478 0.23 -37.67 2.43
C LEU A 478 1.12 -38.92 2.46
N GLY A 479 2.15 -38.92 3.33
CA GLY A 479 3.23 -39.92 3.46
C GLY A 479 2.83 -41.38 3.77
N LEU A 480 1.62 -41.80 3.40
CA LEU A 480 1.30 -43.20 3.20
C LEU A 480 2.09 -43.69 1.98
N LYS A 481 2.96 -44.68 2.21
CA LYS A 481 3.36 -45.64 1.18
C LYS A 481 2.10 -46.38 0.70
N ALA A 482 1.30 -45.73 -0.12
CA ALA A 482 0.09 -46.30 -0.65
C ALA A 482 0.28 -46.42 -2.16
N SER A 483 0.27 -47.69 -2.55
CA SER A 483 0.12 -48.20 -3.90
C SER A 483 -1.13 -47.62 -4.55
N PHE A 484 -1.09 -46.36 -4.97
CA PHE A 484 -2.12 -45.75 -5.80
C PHE A 484 -1.74 -45.94 -7.27
N THR A 485 -2.65 -46.53 -8.04
CA THR A 485 -2.57 -46.64 -9.50
C THR A 485 -2.94 -45.32 -10.20
N VAL A 486 -3.36 -44.32 -9.43
CA VAL A 486 -3.85 -43.01 -9.86
C VAL A 486 -3.01 -41.91 -9.21
N ASP A 487 -2.62 -40.92 -10.00
CA ASP A 487 -1.92 -39.74 -9.51
C ASP A 487 -2.90 -38.81 -8.79
N ILE A 488 -2.91 -38.86 -7.45
CA ILE A 488 -3.81 -38.06 -6.60
C ILE A 488 -3.62 -36.56 -6.83
N ALA A 489 -2.43 -36.12 -7.24
CA ALA A 489 -2.14 -34.72 -7.54
C ALA A 489 -2.86 -34.22 -8.81
N GLU A 490 -3.31 -35.13 -9.68
CA GLU A 490 -4.05 -34.80 -10.91
C GLU A 490 -5.58 -34.83 -10.73
N LEU A 491 -6.07 -35.38 -9.64
CA LEU A 491 -7.51 -35.45 -9.35
C LEU A 491 -8.09 -34.08 -8.98
N GLU A 492 -9.34 -33.84 -9.41
CA GLU A 492 -10.11 -32.63 -9.11
C GLU A 492 -10.39 -32.49 -7.61
N PHE A 493 -10.44 -31.25 -7.12
CA PHE A 493 -10.82 -30.96 -5.73
C PHE A 493 -12.17 -31.59 -5.37
N GLY A 494 -12.23 -32.26 -4.23
CA GLY A 494 -13.44 -32.95 -3.74
C GLY A 494 -13.62 -34.37 -4.27
N HIS A 495 -12.70 -34.88 -5.11
CA HIS A 495 -12.75 -36.27 -5.57
C HIS A 495 -12.70 -37.25 -4.38
N PRO A 496 -13.48 -38.36 -4.38
CA PRO A 496 -13.55 -39.28 -3.24
C PRO A 496 -12.19 -39.80 -2.73
N GLU A 497 -11.23 -40.05 -3.63
CA GLU A 497 -9.86 -40.49 -3.28
C GLU A 497 -8.99 -39.39 -2.66
N ARG A 498 -9.40 -38.12 -2.76
CA ARG A 498 -8.75 -36.98 -2.11
C ARG A 498 -9.37 -36.61 -0.76
N MET A 499 -10.54 -37.16 -0.42
CA MET A 499 -11.24 -36.82 0.81
C MET A 499 -10.58 -37.50 2.01
N VAL A 500 -10.14 -36.70 2.98
CA VAL A 500 -9.48 -37.14 4.20
C VAL A 500 -10.39 -36.88 5.39
N SER A 501 -10.67 -37.92 6.19
CA SER A 501 -11.39 -37.78 7.45
C SER A 501 -10.42 -37.42 8.56
N VAL A 502 -10.64 -36.26 9.19
CA VAL A 502 -9.81 -35.73 10.29
C VAL A 502 -10.53 -35.88 11.64
N PRO A 503 -9.80 -35.88 12.78
CA PRO A 503 -10.40 -36.00 14.10
C PRO A 503 -11.50 -34.96 14.35
N GLY A 504 -12.61 -35.37 14.97
CA GLY A 504 -13.78 -34.52 15.17
C GLY A 504 -14.86 -34.66 14.12
N GLY A 505 -14.77 -35.67 13.24
CA GLY A 505 -15.82 -36.03 12.28
C GLY A 505 -15.88 -35.16 11.03
N LEU A 506 -14.84 -34.35 10.79
CA LEU A 506 -14.72 -33.48 9.63
C LEU A 506 -14.06 -34.27 8.48
N THR A 507 -14.64 -34.21 7.29
CA THR A 507 -14.06 -34.81 6.07
C THR A 507 -13.83 -33.68 5.07
N VAL A 508 -12.58 -33.49 4.66
CA VAL A 508 -12.13 -32.37 3.80
C VAL A 508 -11.21 -32.88 2.70
N ASP A 509 -11.05 -32.11 1.62
CA ASP A 509 -10.08 -32.41 0.58
C ASP A 509 -8.66 -32.37 1.12
N LEU A 510 -7.78 -33.22 0.58
CA LEU A 510 -6.35 -33.28 0.86
C LEU A 510 -5.68 -31.90 0.85
N SER A 511 -6.06 -31.01 -0.06
CA SER A 511 -5.48 -29.66 -0.13
C SER A 511 -5.69 -28.86 1.14
N ILE A 512 -6.83 -29.01 1.83
CA ILE A 512 -7.09 -28.34 3.13
C ILE A 512 -6.21 -28.94 4.23
N VAL A 513 -5.98 -30.26 4.20
CA VAL A 513 -5.06 -30.93 5.15
C VAL A 513 -3.63 -30.42 4.96
N ASN A 514 -3.17 -30.34 3.71
CA ASN A 514 -1.83 -29.86 3.40
C ASN A 514 -1.68 -28.36 3.69
N TYR A 515 -2.73 -27.56 3.46
CA TYR A 515 -2.76 -26.16 3.86
C TYR A 515 -2.59 -26.04 5.39
N GLY A 516 -3.33 -26.84 6.16
CA GLY A 516 -3.17 -26.91 7.60
C GLY A 516 -1.77 -27.30 8.05
N ALA A 517 -1.14 -28.26 7.37
CA ALA A 517 0.25 -28.64 7.62
C ALA A 517 1.23 -27.50 7.33
N TRP A 518 1.08 -26.82 6.19
CA TRP A 518 1.90 -25.68 5.81
C TRP A 518 1.81 -24.53 6.82
N ILE A 519 0.59 -24.15 7.21
CA ILE A 519 0.36 -23.08 8.20
C ILE A 519 0.94 -23.47 9.56
N LYS A 520 0.80 -24.73 9.95
CA LYS A 520 1.38 -25.22 11.20
C LYS A 520 2.92 -25.13 11.19
N GLU A 521 3.55 -25.50 10.09
CA GLU A 521 5.00 -25.54 9.93
C GLU A 521 5.62 -24.16 9.75
N ASN A 522 4.99 -23.27 8.99
CA ASN A 522 5.58 -22.00 8.56
C ASN A 522 5.05 -20.77 9.33
N VAL A 523 3.91 -20.88 10.01
CA VAL A 523 3.28 -19.75 10.71
C VAL A 523 3.11 -20.05 12.19
N VAL A 524 2.37 -21.13 12.54
CA VAL A 524 2.07 -21.44 13.95
C VAL A 524 3.33 -21.79 14.75
N SER A 525 4.31 -22.44 14.10
CA SER A 525 5.61 -22.77 14.67
C SER A 525 6.43 -21.55 15.11
N LYS A 526 6.16 -20.36 14.55
CA LYS A 526 6.83 -19.10 14.93
C LYS A 526 6.39 -18.61 16.32
N CYS A 527 5.30 -19.14 16.88
CA CYS A 527 4.86 -18.82 18.24
C CYS A 527 5.80 -19.48 19.26
N PRO A 528 6.48 -18.71 20.15
CA PRO A 528 7.49 -19.25 21.06
C PRO A 528 6.94 -20.29 22.04
N GLU A 529 7.76 -21.28 22.39
CA GLU A 529 7.41 -22.27 23.43
C GLU A 529 7.02 -21.57 24.75
N GLY A 530 5.86 -21.93 25.28
CA GLY A 530 5.31 -21.35 26.51
C GLY A 530 4.36 -20.17 26.29
N SER A 531 4.29 -19.62 25.08
CA SER A 531 3.25 -18.63 24.71
C SER A 531 1.97 -19.33 24.27
N THR A 532 0.83 -18.71 24.54
CA THR A 532 -0.47 -19.14 24.04
C THR A 532 -0.69 -18.65 22.60
N GLN A 533 -1.56 -19.33 21.87
CA GLN A 533 -1.91 -18.92 20.50
C GLN A 533 -2.62 -17.57 20.44
N GLU A 534 -3.34 -17.22 21.50
CA GLU A 534 -3.97 -15.91 21.62
C GLU A 534 -2.93 -14.80 21.81
N GLU A 535 -1.86 -15.03 22.58
CA GLU A 535 -0.76 -14.06 22.73
C GLU A 535 0.04 -13.87 21.43
N CYS A 536 0.16 -14.92 20.61
CA CYS A 536 0.89 -14.86 19.35
C CYS A 536 0.06 -14.30 18.18
N PHE A 537 -1.23 -14.64 18.11
CA PHE A 537 -2.04 -14.41 16.91
C PHE A 537 -3.41 -13.77 17.21
N GLY A 538 -3.80 -13.59 18.46
CA GLY A 538 -5.05 -12.90 18.80
C GLY A 538 -4.96 -11.42 18.44
N THR A 539 -6.02 -10.84 17.89
CA THR A 539 -6.01 -9.42 17.43
C THR A 539 -7.02 -8.52 18.14
N PHE A 540 -7.71 -9.03 19.17
CA PHE A 540 -8.79 -8.33 19.87
C PHE A 540 -8.37 -7.74 21.23
N ASP A 541 -7.13 -7.97 21.66
CA ASP A 541 -6.56 -7.28 22.82
C ASP A 541 -5.80 -6.04 22.35
N ASP A 542 -6.46 -4.88 22.42
CA ASP A 542 -5.90 -3.61 21.97
C ASP A 542 -4.63 -3.21 22.72
N THR A 543 -4.43 -3.72 23.95
CA THR A 543 -3.28 -3.35 24.79
C THR A 543 -1.94 -3.76 24.16
N GLN A 544 -1.95 -4.79 23.31
CA GLN A 544 -0.75 -5.27 22.62
C GLN A 544 -0.24 -4.32 21.54
N TYR A 545 -1.02 -3.31 21.13
CA TYR A 545 -0.66 -2.35 20.08
C TYR A 545 -0.28 -0.97 20.61
N LYS A 546 -0.16 -0.79 21.93
CA LYS A 546 0.08 0.51 22.58
C LYS A 546 1.55 0.89 22.77
N ASP A 547 2.50 -0.02 22.52
CA ASP A 547 3.93 0.33 22.56
C ASP A 547 4.26 1.30 21.41
N THR A 548 4.85 2.44 21.75
CA THR A 548 5.25 3.52 20.84
C THR A 548 6.75 3.70 20.77
N SER A 549 7.55 2.76 21.30
CA SER A 549 9.01 2.81 21.19
C SER A 549 9.47 2.77 19.72
N LEU A 550 10.64 3.34 19.44
CA LEU A 550 11.25 3.34 18.11
C LEU A 550 11.49 1.92 17.54
N SER A 551 11.49 0.92 18.41
CA SER A 551 11.61 -0.48 17.98
C SER A 551 10.36 -1.01 17.27
N GLN A 552 9.20 -0.36 17.41
CA GLN A 552 7.92 -0.80 16.85
C GLN A 552 7.75 -0.36 15.38
N THR A 553 8.67 -0.75 14.50
CA THR A 553 8.72 -0.22 13.11
C THR A 553 7.51 -0.61 12.25
N TRP A 554 6.75 -1.65 12.63
CA TRP A 554 5.46 -1.96 11.99
C TRP A 554 4.47 -0.79 12.04
N ARG A 555 4.61 0.12 13.03
CA ARG A 555 3.76 1.30 13.17
C ARG A 555 3.97 2.33 12.06
N LEU A 556 5.07 2.29 11.31
CA LEU A 556 5.42 3.33 10.35
C LEU A 556 4.53 3.23 9.10
N TRP A 557 4.66 2.14 8.35
CA TRP A 557 3.85 1.92 7.15
C TRP A 557 2.36 1.81 7.48
N GLN A 558 2.02 1.14 8.59
CA GLN A 558 0.65 1.08 9.06
C GLN A 558 0.04 2.47 9.35
N PHE A 559 0.84 3.44 9.81
CA PHE A 559 0.36 4.81 10.03
C PHE A 559 0.06 5.52 8.71
N GLN A 560 0.91 5.36 7.69
CA GLN A 560 0.67 5.89 6.36
C GLN A 560 -0.59 5.28 5.72
N VAL A 561 -0.77 3.97 5.85
CA VAL A 561 -1.98 3.25 5.47
C VAL A 561 -3.22 3.80 6.19
N CYS A 562 -3.13 4.04 7.49
CA CYS A 562 -4.25 4.57 8.28
C CYS A 562 -4.57 6.05 8.03
N THR A 563 -3.66 6.83 7.44
CA THR A 563 -3.82 8.29 7.29
C THR A 563 -4.07 8.72 5.84
N GLU A 564 -3.28 8.24 4.88
CA GLU A 564 -3.29 8.76 3.50
C GLU A 564 -3.46 7.69 2.42
N TRP A 565 -3.10 6.43 2.67
CA TRP A 565 -2.94 5.44 1.59
C TRP A 565 -4.04 4.38 1.52
N GLY A 566 -4.51 3.86 2.65
CA GLY A 566 -5.38 2.68 2.65
C GLY A 566 -4.63 1.40 2.26
N TYR A 567 -5.16 0.65 1.31
CA TYR A 567 -4.71 -0.69 0.90
C TYR A 567 -5.05 -1.81 1.88
N TYR A 568 -6.23 -1.75 2.50
CA TYR A 568 -6.72 -2.87 3.29
C TYR A 568 -7.06 -4.05 2.36
N ASN A 569 -6.36 -5.17 2.51
CA ASN A 569 -6.57 -6.39 1.72
C ASN A 569 -7.83 -7.11 2.18
N THR A 570 -8.98 -6.70 1.66
CA THR A 570 -10.26 -7.30 2.03
C THR A 570 -10.69 -8.38 1.03
N ALA A 571 -11.62 -9.24 1.44
CA ALA A 571 -12.33 -10.09 0.48
C ALA A 571 -13.15 -9.23 -0.50
N PRO A 572 -13.35 -9.72 -1.75
CA PRO A 572 -14.13 -8.99 -2.74
C PRO A 572 -15.51 -8.55 -2.23
N PRO A 573 -15.97 -7.33 -2.55
CA PRO A 573 -17.22 -6.77 -2.01
C PRO A 573 -18.46 -7.53 -2.50
N HIS A 574 -18.40 -8.14 -3.69
CA HIS A 574 -19.46 -8.98 -4.23
C HIS A 574 -19.22 -10.44 -3.90
N HIS A 575 -20.18 -11.07 -3.22
CA HIS A 575 -20.07 -12.47 -2.79
C HIS A 575 -19.94 -13.48 -3.94
N ASP A 576 -20.40 -13.13 -5.14
CA ASP A 576 -20.29 -13.96 -6.34
C ASP A 576 -18.91 -13.88 -7.01
N HIS A 577 -18.05 -12.95 -6.58
CA HIS A 577 -16.70 -12.85 -7.10
C HIS A 577 -15.81 -13.95 -6.52
N PRO A 578 -15.08 -14.72 -7.34
CA PRO A 578 -14.16 -15.75 -6.87
C PRO A 578 -13.07 -15.19 -5.95
N ARG A 579 -12.73 -15.88 -4.86
CA ARG A 579 -11.75 -15.40 -3.87
C ARG A 579 -10.84 -16.50 -3.35
N ILE A 580 -9.60 -16.13 -3.02
CA ILE A 580 -8.59 -17.00 -2.38
C ILE A 580 -8.30 -16.60 -0.94
N ILE A 581 -9.08 -15.68 -0.38
CA ILE A 581 -9.07 -15.26 1.02
C ILE A 581 -10.48 -15.32 1.61
N SER A 582 -10.60 -15.48 2.92
CA SER A 582 -11.89 -15.67 3.59
C SER A 582 -12.79 -14.44 3.50
N LYS A 583 -14.11 -14.64 3.34
CA LYS A 583 -15.11 -13.55 3.40
C LYS A 583 -15.16 -12.81 4.75
N ARG A 584 -14.47 -13.33 5.77
CA ARG A 584 -14.41 -12.77 7.12
C ARG A 584 -13.35 -11.67 7.27
N LEU A 585 -12.49 -11.51 6.26
CA LEU A 585 -11.49 -10.46 6.17
C LEU A 585 -12.13 -9.26 5.47
N ASP A 586 -12.99 -8.56 6.21
CA ASP A 586 -13.66 -7.37 5.73
C ASP A 586 -12.89 -6.10 6.12
N LEU A 587 -13.34 -4.96 5.60
CA LEU A 587 -12.72 -3.66 5.90
C LEU A 587 -12.66 -3.38 7.40
N GLY A 588 -13.67 -3.80 8.17
CA GLY A 588 -13.70 -3.57 9.61
C GLY A 588 -12.63 -4.39 10.36
N TYR A 589 -12.38 -5.63 9.93
CA TYR A 589 -11.30 -6.44 10.47
C TYR A 589 -9.92 -5.90 10.10
N GLU A 590 -9.71 -5.52 8.85
CA GLU A 590 -8.41 -5.05 8.38
C GLU A 590 -8.05 -3.64 8.90
N SER A 591 -9.04 -2.75 9.01
CA SER A 591 -8.79 -1.35 9.40
C SER A 591 -8.80 -1.11 10.91
N LYS A 592 -9.28 -2.06 11.74
CA LYS A 592 -9.38 -1.85 13.20
C LYS A 592 -8.04 -1.49 13.84
N ILE A 593 -6.93 -1.98 13.29
CA ILE A 593 -5.58 -1.71 13.79
C ILE A 593 -5.30 -0.20 13.90
N CYS A 594 -5.92 0.63 13.05
CA CYS A 594 -5.73 2.08 13.08
C CYS A 594 -6.20 2.68 14.41
N GLN A 595 -7.38 2.28 14.88
CA GLN A 595 -7.91 2.73 16.18
C GLN A 595 -7.23 2.02 17.34
N GLN A 596 -6.83 0.75 17.16
CA GLN A 596 -6.12 0.00 18.20
C GLN A 596 -4.72 0.56 18.47
N ALA A 597 -3.98 0.94 17.43
CA ALA A 597 -2.58 1.32 17.53
C ALA A 597 -2.35 2.82 17.77
N TYR A 598 -3.21 3.71 17.27
CA TYR A 598 -2.99 5.15 17.26
C TYR A 598 -4.05 5.91 18.06
N ASP A 599 -3.80 6.06 19.37
CA ASP A 599 -4.65 6.89 20.22
C ASP A 599 -4.61 8.37 19.75
N PRO A 600 -5.70 9.13 19.89
CA PRO A 600 -5.70 10.56 19.56
C PRO A 600 -4.58 11.32 20.31
N GLY A 601 -3.78 12.08 19.55
CA GLY A 601 -2.76 12.97 20.10
C GLY A 601 -3.28 14.40 20.31
N ASP A 602 -2.44 15.24 20.90
CA ASP A 602 -2.74 16.66 21.16
C ASP A 602 -2.72 17.51 19.86
N HIS A 603 -1.96 17.07 18.86
CA HIS A 603 -1.75 17.79 17.60
C HIS A 603 -2.31 17.04 16.38
N PHE A 604 -2.45 15.73 16.47
CA PHE A 604 -2.94 14.90 15.37
C PHE A 604 -3.84 13.78 15.86
N THR A 605 -4.87 13.47 15.07
CA THR A 605 -5.75 12.33 15.30
C THR A 605 -5.86 11.58 13.99
N VAL A 606 -5.57 10.28 14.02
CA VAL A 606 -5.74 9.40 12.85
C VAL A 606 -7.23 9.40 12.48
N PRO A 607 -7.59 9.67 11.21
CA PRO A 607 -8.99 9.71 10.79
C PRO A 607 -9.62 8.32 10.87
N SER A 608 -10.95 8.25 10.90
CA SER A 608 -11.68 6.97 10.95
C SER A 608 -11.47 6.11 9.69
N LEU A 609 -11.18 6.76 8.56
CA LEU A 609 -10.75 6.16 7.31
C LEU A 609 -9.62 7.02 6.72
N PRO A 610 -8.65 6.43 6.01
CA PRO A 610 -7.57 7.18 5.39
C PRO A 610 -8.10 8.17 4.36
N ASN A 611 -7.49 9.36 4.32
CA ASN A 611 -7.81 10.40 3.35
C ASN A 611 -7.08 10.14 2.03
N VAL A 612 -7.49 9.11 1.30
CA VAL A 612 -6.89 8.69 0.02
C VAL A 612 -6.90 9.78 -1.07
N THR A 613 -7.69 10.83 -0.88
CA THR A 613 -7.68 11.96 -1.82
C THR A 613 -6.32 12.60 -1.94
N VAL A 614 -5.62 12.83 -0.83
CA VAL A 614 -4.41 13.67 -0.86
C VAL A 614 -3.32 13.06 -1.73
N VAL A 615 -3.39 11.74 -1.93
CA VAL A 615 -2.59 10.99 -2.90
C VAL A 615 -3.19 11.11 -4.29
N ASN A 616 -4.46 10.73 -4.47
CA ASN A 616 -5.08 10.60 -5.80
C ASN A 616 -5.21 11.95 -6.53
N GLU A 617 -5.28 13.07 -5.82
CA GLU A 617 -5.33 14.40 -6.44
C GLU A 617 -4.04 14.78 -7.19
N LEU A 618 -2.94 14.05 -6.97
CA LEU A 618 -1.68 14.20 -7.70
C LEU A 618 -1.68 13.58 -9.10
N GLY A 619 -2.78 12.91 -9.50
CA GLY A 619 -3.02 12.48 -10.86
C GLY A 619 -3.68 11.12 -11.00
N ASP A 620 -3.65 10.30 -9.93
CA ASP A 620 -4.29 8.98 -9.92
C ASP A 620 -3.85 8.10 -11.12
N PHE A 621 -4.72 7.23 -11.61
CA PHE A 621 -4.56 6.47 -12.85
C PHE A 621 -4.32 7.30 -14.10
N ASP A 622 -4.50 8.62 -14.08
CA ASP A 622 -4.27 9.54 -15.21
C ASP A 622 -2.96 10.33 -15.06
N LEU A 623 -2.17 10.07 -14.00
CA LEU A 623 -0.91 10.77 -13.74
C LEU A 623 0.04 10.58 -14.92
N ALA A 624 0.33 11.67 -15.63
CA ALA A 624 1.19 11.68 -16.80
C ALA A 624 1.93 13.02 -16.90
N MET A 625 3.25 12.95 -17.10
CA MET A 625 4.13 14.10 -17.24
C MET A 625 5.21 13.80 -18.29
N ASP A 626 5.76 14.83 -18.91
CA ASP A 626 6.94 14.66 -19.75
C ASP A 626 8.13 14.20 -18.91
N ARG A 627 8.87 13.22 -19.44
CA ARG A 627 9.98 12.54 -18.78
C ARG A 627 9.56 11.82 -17.50
N LEU A 628 8.38 11.19 -17.55
CA LEU A 628 7.90 10.28 -16.53
C LEU A 628 7.63 8.92 -17.19
N ALA A 629 8.33 7.89 -16.72
CA ALA A 629 8.12 6.51 -17.14
C ALA A 629 7.28 5.78 -16.08
N PHE A 630 6.32 4.98 -16.54
CA PHE A 630 5.68 3.94 -15.73
C PHE A 630 6.10 2.58 -16.23
N ILE A 631 6.54 1.71 -15.32
CA ILE A 631 7.02 0.37 -15.64
C ILE A 631 6.43 -0.60 -14.63
N ASP A 632 5.55 -1.50 -15.04
CA ASP A 632 4.89 -2.44 -14.12
C ASP A 632 5.08 -3.89 -14.57
N GLY A 633 4.99 -4.83 -13.63
CA GLY A 633 4.91 -6.25 -13.95
C GLY A 633 3.53 -6.65 -14.47
N GLU A 634 3.49 -7.52 -15.47
CA GLU A 634 2.23 -8.07 -15.98
C GLU A 634 1.47 -8.85 -14.90
N VAL A 635 2.13 -9.46 -13.92
CA VAL A 635 1.48 -10.26 -12.89
C VAL A 635 1.75 -9.72 -11.49
N ASP A 636 2.07 -8.43 -11.40
CA ASP A 636 2.24 -7.70 -10.15
C ASP A 636 0.90 -7.58 -9.40
N PRO A 637 0.80 -8.07 -8.15
CA PRO A 637 -0.42 -7.91 -7.37
C PRO A 637 -0.74 -6.43 -7.05
N TRP A 638 0.21 -5.50 -7.18
CA TRP A 638 -0.02 -4.06 -7.05
C TRP A 638 -0.48 -3.37 -8.33
N ARG A 639 -0.44 -4.04 -9.49
CA ARG A 639 -0.90 -3.46 -10.77
C ARG A 639 -2.28 -2.78 -10.72
N PRO A 640 -3.28 -3.29 -9.96
CA PRO A 640 -4.57 -2.62 -9.83
C PRO A 640 -4.52 -1.18 -9.29
N ASP A 641 -3.46 -0.81 -8.55
CA ASP A 641 -3.26 0.52 -7.95
C ASP A 641 -2.25 1.38 -8.76
N THR A 642 -1.82 0.91 -9.94
CA THR A 642 -0.89 1.63 -10.81
C THR A 642 -1.58 2.16 -12.07
N PRO A 643 -0.92 3.02 -12.88
CA PRO A 643 -1.48 3.44 -14.16
C PRO A 643 -1.67 2.32 -15.20
N HIS A 644 -1.12 1.12 -14.98
CA HIS A 644 -1.42 -0.07 -15.81
C HIS A 644 -2.56 -0.93 -15.23
N SER A 645 -3.33 -0.39 -14.28
CA SER A 645 -4.53 -1.01 -13.73
C SER A 645 -5.55 -1.35 -14.83
N ASP A 646 -6.33 -2.41 -14.60
CA ASP A 646 -7.47 -2.77 -15.45
C ASP A 646 -8.57 -1.67 -15.44
N TYR A 647 -8.49 -0.72 -14.49
CA TYR A 647 -9.36 0.45 -14.39
C TYR A 647 -8.80 1.71 -15.08
N ALA A 648 -7.53 1.71 -15.45
CA ALA A 648 -6.85 2.84 -16.08
C ALA A 648 -7.05 2.84 -17.59
N ASN A 649 -6.89 4.01 -18.22
CA ASN A 649 -6.89 4.11 -19.68
C ASN A 649 -5.54 3.67 -20.25
N ASP A 650 -5.58 2.91 -21.35
CA ASP A 650 -4.39 2.63 -22.16
C ASP A 650 -3.72 3.94 -22.61
N ARG A 651 -2.38 3.92 -22.67
CA ARG A 651 -1.57 5.09 -23.05
C ARG A 651 -0.57 4.71 -24.13
N GLU A 652 -0.21 5.69 -24.96
CA GLU A 652 0.86 5.51 -25.92
C GLU A 652 2.21 5.44 -25.21
N ASP A 653 2.93 4.33 -25.44
CA ASP A 653 4.32 4.18 -25.03
C ASP A 653 5.23 4.99 -25.94
N THR A 654 5.87 6.02 -25.38
CA THR A 654 6.75 6.93 -26.13
C THR A 654 8.06 7.15 -25.41
N VAL A 655 9.09 7.63 -26.11
CA VAL A 655 10.37 8.01 -25.49
C VAL A 655 10.18 9.13 -24.44
N LEU A 656 9.25 10.05 -24.67
CA LEU A 656 9.00 11.17 -23.75
C LEU A 656 8.18 10.75 -22.52
N ARG A 657 7.26 9.81 -22.70
CA ARG A 657 6.39 9.24 -21.65
C ARG A 657 6.35 7.72 -21.81
N PRO A 658 7.39 7.01 -21.35
CA PRO A 658 7.46 5.55 -21.46
C PRO A 658 6.35 4.90 -20.63
N PHE A 659 5.74 3.87 -21.19
CA PHE A 659 4.62 3.16 -20.59
C PHE A 659 4.78 1.67 -20.86
N LYS A 660 5.39 0.96 -19.92
CA LYS A 660 5.94 -0.38 -20.13
C LYS A 660 5.33 -1.40 -19.18
N VAL A 661 4.97 -2.56 -19.71
CA VAL A 661 4.61 -3.74 -18.93
C VAL A 661 5.63 -4.85 -19.19
N ILE A 662 6.22 -5.40 -18.13
CA ILE A 662 7.18 -6.50 -18.20
C ILE A 662 6.39 -7.82 -18.23
N PRO A 663 6.46 -8.62 -19.31
CA PRO A 663 5.74 -9.89 -19.40
C PRO A 663 6.15 -10.85 -18.28
N ASN A 664 5.17 -11.46 -17.61
CA ASN A 664 5.36 -12.27 -16.40
C ASN A 664 6.15 -11.58 -15.25
N GLY A 665 6.38 -10.26 -15.34
CA GLY A 665 7.00 -9.50 -14.27
C GLY A 665 6.07 -9.47 -13.06
N VAL A 666 6.61 -9.63 -11.86
CA VAL A 666 5.87 -9.43 -10.62
C VAL A 666 6.20 -8.01 -10.12
N HIS A 667 6.70 -7.83 -8.92
CA HIS A 667 6.84 -6.50 -8.34
C HIS A 667 8.20 -5.88 -8.67
N HIS A 668 8.17 -4.77 -9.41
CA HIS A 668 9.32 -3.93 -9.81
C HIS A 668 10.58 -4.72 -10.24
N TYR A 669 10.39 -5.65 -11.18
CA TYR A 669 11.47 -6.53 -11.70
C TYR A 669 12.62 -5.76 -12.33
N ASP A 670 12.35 -4.56 -12.87
CA ASP A 670 13.32 -3.63 -13.45
C ASP A 670 14.24 -2.94 -12.42
N GLU A 671 13.96 -3.06 -11.13
CA GLU A 671 14.85 -2.54 -10.08
C GLU A 671 16.12 -3.40 -9.92
N TYR A 672 15.95 -4.71 -10.08
CA TYR A 672 17.00 -5.71 -9.90
C TYR A 672 17.91 -5.79 -11.11
N GLY A 673 19.21 -6.01 -10.90
CA GLY A 673 20.16 -6.16 -11.99
C GLY A 673 21.40 -6.95 -11.60
N LEU A 674 22.01 -7.59 -12.60
CA LEU A 674 23.29 -8.27 -12.46
C LEU A 674 24.44 -7.32 -12.82
N LYS A 675 25.66 -7.67 -12.37
CA LYS A 675 26.88 -6.92 -12.75
C LYS A 675 27.02 -6.77 -14.27
N ASN A 676 26.65 -7.82 -15.00
CA ASN A 676 26.60 -7.84 -16.45
C ASN A 676 25.17 -8.05 -16.92
N ILE A 677 24.61 -7.04 -17.59
CA ILE A 677 23.23 -7.04 -18.11
C ILE A 677 23.03 -8.20 -19.09
N GLU A 678 24.05 -8.58 -19.87
CA GLU A 678 23.90 -9.65 -20.86
C GLU A 678 23.68 -11.05 -20.25
N ASP A 679 23.85 -11.19 -18.93
CA ASP A 679 23.58 -12.43 -18.18
C ASP A 679 22.14 -12.49 -17.63
N GLU A 680 21.36 -11.40 -17.74
CA GLU A 680 19.98 -11.33 -17.28
C GLU A 680 19.02 -12.07 -18.24
N PRO A 681 17.81 -12.44 -17.82
CA PRO A 681 16.78 -12.97 -18.73
C PRO A 681 16.47 -11.97 -19.86
N PRO A 682 16.15 -12.43 -21.10
CA PRO A 682 15.96 -11.56 -22.26
C PRO A 682 14.95 -10.42 -22.05
N GLU A 683 13.85 -10.67 -21.34
CA GLU A 683 12.82 -9.70 -21.03
C GLU A 683 13.34 -8.58 -20.11
N ILE A 684 14.19 -8.94 -19.15
CA ILE A 684 14.83 -8.01 -18.21
C ILE A 684 15.91 -7.19 -18.91
N GLN A 685 16.72 -7.83 -19.76
CA GLN A 685 17.67 -7.11 -20.60
C GLN A 685 16.97 -6.07 -21.47
N GLN A 686 15.83 -6.44 -22.06
CA GLN A 686 15.07 -5.56 -22.93
C GLN A 686 14.60 -4.32 -22.16
N ILE A 687 13.95 -4.48 -21.00
CA ILE A 687 13.46 -3.33 -20.23
C ILE A 687 14.62 -2.44 -19.75
N HIS A 688 15.74 -3.00 -19.29
CA HIS A 688 16.92 -2.21 -18.91
C HIS A 688 17.51 -1.45 -20.10
N LYS A 689 17.60 -2.07 -21.28
CA LYS A 689 18.08 -1.41 -22.52
C LYS A 689 17.14 -0.25 -22.93
N GLU A 690 15.83 -0.42 -22.76
CA GLU A 690 14.84 0.64 -23.01
C GLU A 690 14.95 1.78 -22.00
N MET A 691 15.14 1.48 -20.71
CA MET A 691 15.37 2.48 -19.66
C MET A 691 16.61 3.32 -19.92
N ILE A 692 17.72 2.67 -20.24
CA ILE A 692 18.95 3.36 -20.65
C ILE A 692 18.67 4.27 -21.85
N PHE A 693 17.91 3.78 -22.84
CA PHE A 693 17.63 4.53 -24.06
C PHE A 693 16.83 5.80 -23.77
N PHE A 694 15.66 5.72 -23.14
CA PHE A 694 14.83 6.90 -22.91
C PHE A 694 15.49 7.90 -21.94
N VAL A 695 16.22 7.44 -20.92
CA VAL A 695 16.97 8.33 -20.01
C VAL A 695 18.03 9.11 -20.78
N LYS A 696 18.76 8.45 -21.69
CA LYS A 696 19.76 9.14 -22.53
C LYS A 696 19.11 10.15 -23.48
N GLU A 697 17.94 9.86 -24.04
CA GLU A 697 17.20 10.83 -24.85
C GLU A 697 16.73 12.04 -24.03
N TRP A 698 16.24 11.83 -22.80
CA TRP A 698 15.90 12.91 -21.88
C TRP A 698 17.09 13.81 -21.56
N LEU A 699 18.27 13.23 -21.37
CA LEU A 699 19.50 13.97 -21.07
C LEU A 699 20.08 14.72 -22.28
N LYS A 700 19.81 14.27 -23.51
CA LYS A 700 20.18 15.06 -24.72
C LYS A 700 19.46 16.40 -24.76
N GLN A 701 18.16 16.41 -24.41
CA GLN A 701 17.35 17.63 -24.34
C GLN A 701 17.84 18.61 -23.26
N TRP A 702 18.49 18.09 -22.21
CA TRP A 702 19.13 18.93 -21.19
C TRP A 702 20.34 19.67 -21.76
N LYS A 703 21.22 18.95 -22.46
CA LYS A 703 22.47 19.52 -23.01
C LYS A 703 22.21 20.57 -24.09
N SER A 704 21.13 20.43 -24.87
CA SER A 704 20.76 21.47 -25.84
C SER A 704 20.34 22.78 -25.18
N LYS A 705 19.69 22.73 -24.01
CA LYS A 705 19.25 23.93 -23.28
C LYS A 705 20.40 24.70 -22.60
N GLN A 706 21.53 24.06 -22.33
CA GLN A 706 22.71 24.74 -21.76
C GLN A 706 23.69 25.30 -22.83
N GLY A 707 23.45 24.98 -24.11
CA GLY A 707 24.26 25.47 -25.23
C GLY A 707 23.65 26.65 -26.00
N GLU A 708 22.45 27.09 -25.61
CA GLU A 708 21.82 28.37 -25.96
C GLU A 708 22.07 29.37 -24.82
#